data_AF-A0A3D3L1I7-F1
#
_entry.id   AF-A0A3D3L1I7-F1
#
_cell.length_a   1.000
_cell.length_b   1.000
_cell.length_c   1.000
_cell.angle_alpha   90.00
_cell.angle_beta   90.00
_cell.angle_gamma   90.00
#
_symmetry.space_group_name_H-M   'P 1'
#
loop_
_entity.id
_entity.type
_entity.pdbx_description
1 polymer ?
#
loop_
_entity_poly.entity_id
_entity_poly.type
_entity_poly.pdbx_seq_one_letter_code
_entity_poly.pdbx_strand_id
1 'polypeptide(L)'
;MKNIITNIILVLSASSLFADDLIVDKNSRSQYQTENLLRFDPFDSNNIFEDNYFSTKLTNDTIDVSNKGIVLGSTFTQEVWISPSQKGKKDQLLIGDIFPDSKNRPPTIWLSDYGKTIMYGFGTGSSYYSTTVDSVISTPGWYHVATTFDGTNYKLFLNGEEVWSTTRNRNLIPANTSIKTIGVNFLGEMDDLRLWDVARTESEIKADMNKRLTGSESNLVAYYPMDVNSDYKLIDLTSNQNHGVIKNVEVIQKFSSNDCNAADGTLSCPYPTINSALDDAKPGDRVLIKQGRYSEYIKRFELSDIKIEGYPGHDVMIDGTVSLDSQWEPYNHNGHSVYKTVIDFGSLSQNNLMPVDSVYSVFVNGRYMIMSMPVNFKNPTDPTTGTPNNPEPGTVFDLGIYSPVRNNLGYQPGTLADLDTLEEWSFDPGTSTLYLYPSPGYIPTSSNVRIRTGKVMVSLKDCSQMEFRNLHFFSGSIKTIQCDHFVVEDSKFSFSTDMKANIGNKVYRGEYGILRNCVFENMNSMSPWTFHANMYPLVDNVLFQNTDWFRGTANYPNTAANFRGSYSGGDIIFGTSVWRYVTVKDVFGAGITPGYRSLVEYSRLENLYELIDGSGVQRNGASATLSTTRYSWIINGPDLNGIRWNSGCGGTYADAHHVVSVGNRRGFRLKGDHHDALHLLAYDNATLDVSLAGIKYCGPDRSGPSEPGNVNSILKNTISENGLDCANVAACKAKYEADSLVANGNWLSTAYPYYGDGHGWSHVVNNLANPWLKTRDKSDEDLIEKFGINPWKNNQIQNYDFRPKKGSVLIDGGVIIPGINDGQDLTFNHEPSYPGQNRKYVGAAPDIGPYEYG
;
A
#
# COMPACT_ATOMS: atom_id res chain seq x y z
N MET A 1 -6.79 -20.11 -31.18
CA MET A 1 -7.69 -18.93 -31.08
C MET A 1 -7.03 -17.99 -30.10
N LYS A 2 -6.41 -16.92 -30.62
CA LYS A 2 -5.70 -15.88 -29.87
C LYS A 2 -6.72 -14.80 -29.45
N ASN A 3 -6.46 -14.16 -28.31
CA ASN A 3 -7.02 -12.87 -27.88
C ASN A 3 -8.53 -12.77 -27.61
N ILE A 4 -9.03 -13.39 -26.54
CA ILE A 4 -10.20 -12.89 -25.79
C ILE A 4 -9.98 -13.23 -24.32
N ILE A 5 -10.43 -12.35 -23.41
CA ILE A 5 -10.42 -12.43 -21.94
C ILE A 5 -9.36 -11.52 -21.29
N THR A 6 -9.61 -10.22 -21.42
CA THR A 6 -9.41 -9.26 -20.31
C THR A 6 -10.61 -8.32 -20.26
N ASN A 7 -11.82 -8.89 -20.30
CA ASN A 7 -13.03 -8.14 -19.99
C ASN A 7 -13.52 -8.67 -18.65
N ILE A 8 -13.10 -8.00 -17.58
CA ILE A 8 -13.89 -7.97 -16.36
C ILE A 8 -15.24 -7.40 -16.79
N ILE A 9 -16.31 -8.19 -16.65
CA ILE A 9 -17.66 -7.68 -16.78
C ILE A 9 -17.84 -6.74 -15.58
N LEU A 10 -17.54 -5.46 -15.76
CA LEU A 10 -18.10 -4.42 -14.92
C LEU A 10 -19.61 -4.54 -15.10
N VAL A 11 -20.29 -5.06 -14.08
CA VAL A 11 -21.74 -5.01 -14.02
C VAL A 11 -22.11 -3.52 -14.08
N LEU A 12 -22.80 -3.13 -15.14
CA LEU A 12 -23.43 -1.81 -15.28
C LEU A 12 -24.38 -1.64 -14.08
N SER A 13 -23.90 -0.98 -13.02
CA SER A 13 -24.77 -0.45 -11.98
C SER A 13 -25.51 0.74 -12.58
N ALA A 14 -26.83 0.66 -12.62
CA ALA A 14 -27.65 1.83 -12.91
C ALA A 14 -27.47 2.80 -11.73
N SER A 15 -26.70 3.87 -11.91
CA SER A 15 -26.46 4.86 -10.88
C SER A 15 -27.62 5.86 -10.83
N SER A 16 -28.25 5.93 -9.67
CA SER A 16 -29.02 7.11 -9.27
C SER A 16 -28.02 8.09 -8.65
N LEU A 17 -27.94 9.32 -9.16
CA LEU A 17 -27.30 10.42 -8.45
C LEU A 17 -28.14 10.72 -7.21
N PHE A 18 -27.51 10.76 -6.04
CA PHE A 18 -28.17 11.19 -4.82
C PHE A 18 -27.90 12.68 -4.60
N ALA A 19 -28.78 13.36 -3.87
CA ALA A 19 -28.68 14.81 -3.66
C ALA A 19 -27.39 15.23 -2.92
N ASP A 20 -26.72 14.29 -2.24
CA ASP A 20 -25.57 14.53 -1.37
C ASP A 20 -24.22 14.05 -1.99
N ASP A 21 -24.19 13.76 -3.30
CA ASP A 21 -22.94 13.39 -3.99
C ASP A 21 -22.03 14.61 -4.21
N LEU A 22 -20.77 14.53 -3.78
CA LEU A 22 -19.76 15.55 -4.06
C LEU A 22 -19.02 15.21 -5.36
N ILE A 23 -19.32 15.94 -6.43
CA ILE A 23 -18.70 15.75 -7.74
C ILE A 23 -17.31 16.38 -7.78
N VAL A 24 -16.32 15.57 -8.17
CA VAL A 24 -14.96 16.02 -8.49
C VAL A 24 -14.76 15.96 -10.01
N ASP A 25 -14.37 17.08 -10.61
CA ASP A 25 -14.09 17.18 -12.05
C ASP A 25 -12.87 18.06 -12.28
N LYS A 26 -11.71 17.47 -12.58
CA LYS A 26 -10.49 18.25 -12.83
C LYS A 26 -10.60 19.21 -14.02
N ASN A 27 -11.47 18.92 -14.98
CA ASN A 27 -11.64 19.76 -16.17
C ASN A 27 -12.38 21.05 -15.84
N SER A 28 -13.02 21.12 -14.67
CA SER A 28 -13.64 22.34 -14.16
C SER A 28 -12.63 23.38 -13.70
N ARG A 29 -11.34 23.03 -13.52
CA ARG A 29 -10.33 23.92 -12.94
C ARG A 29 -10.24 25.29 -13.64
N SER A 30 -10.47 25.36 -14.95
CA SER A 30 -10.45 26.62 -15.72
C SER A 30 -11.61 27.57 -15.40
N GLN A 31 -12.66 27.12 -14.71
CA GLN A 31 -13.79 27.97 -14.30
C GLN A 31 -13.51 28.76 -13.02
N TYR A 32 -12.48 28.37 -12.26
CA TYR A 32 -12.18 28.94 -10.96
C TYR A 32 -10.93 29.83 -10.99
N GLN A 33 -11.00 30.92 -10.24
CA GLN A 33 -9.83 31.58 -9.67
C GLN A 33 -9.35 30.78 -8.47
N THR A 34 -8.04 30.86 -8.20
CA THR A 34 -7.42 30.13 -7.10
C THR A 34 -6.71 31.08 -6.15
N GLU A 35 -6.87 30.82 -4.86
CA GLU A 35 -6.11 31.45 -3.80
C GLU A 35 -5.36 30.36 -3.02
N ASN A 36 -4.06 30.57 -2.83
CA ASN A 36 -3.23 29.62 -2.11
C ASN A 36 -3.37 29.84 -0.61
N LEU A 37 -3.28 28.77 0.16
CA LEU A 37 -3.21 28.78 1.62
C LEU A 37 -2.29 27.67 2.09
N LEU A 38 -1.87 27.75 3.34
CA LEU A 38 -1.00 26.75 3.95
C LEU A 38 -1.80 25.79 4.82
N ARG A 39 -1.56 24.50 4.69
CA ARG A 39 -2.06 23.46 5.60
C ARG A 39 -0.89 22.83 6.35
N PHE A 40 -1.01 22.87 7.67
CA PHE A 40 -0.11 22.21 8.60
C PHE A 40 -0.79 20.94 9.11
N ASP A 41 -0.13 19.80 8.98
CA ASP A 41 -0.71 18.48 9.19
C ASP A 41 0.21 17.54 9.99
N PRO A 42 -0.27 16.35 10.44
CA PRO A 42 0.51 15.45 11.27
C PRO A 42 1.33 14.40 10.47
N PHE A 43 1.58 14.61 9.18
CA PHE A 43 2.25 13.65 8.30
C PHE A 43 3.61 14.18 7.85
N ASP A 44 4.61 13.29 7.74
CA ASP A 44 5.95 13.64 7.27
C ASP A 44 6.04 13.84 5.75
N SER A 45 7.24 14.12 5.25
CA SER A 45 7.51 14.36 3.82
C SER A 45 7.37 13.14 2.93
N ASN A 46 7.21 11.94 3.51
CA ASN A 46 6.84 10.73 2.80
C ASN A 46 5.34 10.43 2.92
N ASN A 47 4.54 11.37 3.44
CA ASN A 47 3.12 11.24 3.77
C ASN A 47 2.85 10.12 4.78
N ILE A 48 3.72 9.91 5.76
CA ILE A 48 3.50 8.95 6.86
C ILE A 48 3.13 9.73 8.12
N PHE A 49 2.10 9.29 8.83
CA PHE A 49 1.73 9.89 10.11
C PHE A 49 2.93 9.88 11.09
N GLU A 50 3.23 11.03 11.67
CA GLU A 50 4.38 11.17 12.55
C GLU A 50 4.12 10.57 13.93
N ASP A 51 4.86 9.53 14.31
CA ASP A 51 4.80 8.96 15.67
C ASP A 51 5.09 10.00 16.77
N ASN A 52 5.88 11.03 16.44
CA ASN A 52 6.24 12.11 17.36
C ASN A 52 5.13 13.16 17.54
N TYR A 53 4.02 13.07 16.81
CA TYR A 53 2.98 14.09 16.81
C TYR A 53 2.38 14.33 18.20
N PHE A 54 2.18 13.25 18.97
CA PHE A 54 1.75 13.30 20.37
C PHE A 54 2.92 13.31 21.38
N SER A 55 4.15 13.50 20.90
CA SER A 55 5.36 13.57 21.72
C SER A 55 5.76 15.02 22.03
N THR A 56 6.82 15.17 22.83
CA THR A 56 7.43 16.48 23.12
C THR A 56 8.31 17.03 22.00
N LYS A 57 8.68 16.22 20.99
CA LYS A 57 9.51 16.66 19.85
C LYS A 57 8.70 17.51 18.89
N LEU A 58 9.28 18.57 18.33
CA LEU A 58 8.64 19.44 17.34
C LEU A 58 8.12 18.65 16.12
N THR A 59 7.02 19.10 15.53
CA THR A 59 6.52 18.61 14.24
C THR A 59 7.46 19.03 13.11
N ASN A 60 7.42 18.34 11.96
CA ASN A 60 8.22 18.72 10.81
C ASN A 60 7.69 19.98 10.09
N ASP A 61 6.38 20.24 10.18
CA ASP A 61 5.72 21.37 9.54
C ASP A 61 6.16 22.70 10.13
N THR A 62 6.80 23.51 9.29
CA THR A 62 7.14 24.90 9.60
C THR A 62 7.50 25.69 8.33
N ILE A 63 7.32 27.00 8.37
CA ILE A 63 7.98 27.90 7.43
C ILE A 63 9.17 28.57 8.12
N ASP A 64 10.35 28.41 7.55
CA ASP A 64 11.59 29.00 8.04
C ASP A 64 11.89 30.32 7.31
N VAL A 65 11.90 31.42 8.06
CA VAL A 65 12.17 32.78 7.57
C VAL A 65 13.50 33.34 8.13
N SER A 66 14.38 32.47 8.63
CA SER A 66 15.61 32.87 9.32
C SER A 66 16.70 33.45 8.40
N ASN A 67 16.63 33.22 7.08
CA ASN A 67 17.67 33.61 6.12
C ASN A 67 17.98 35.12 6.08
N LYS A 68 17.01 35.98 6.39
CA LYS A 68 17.21 37.44 6.51
C LYS A 68 16.88 37.99 7.89
N GLY A 69 16.13 37.24 8.70
CA GLY A 69 15.77 37.59 10.07
C GLY A 69 14.85 38.82 10.13
N ILE A 70 13.54 38.58 10.27
CA ILE A 70 12.54 39.67 10.30
C ILE A 70 12.54 40.31 11.69
N VAL A 71 12.95 41.56 11.80
CA VAL A 71 12.92 42.32 13.06
C VAL A 71 11.80 43.35 13.01
N LEU A 72 11.01 43.43 14.07
CA LEU A 72 10.02 44.49 14.30
C LEU A 72 10.58 45.51 15.29
N GLY A 73 10.19 46.77 15.14
CA GLY A 73 10.67 47.89 15.94
C GLY A 73 9.97 48.05 17.28
N SER A 74 10.08 49.25 17.87
CA SER A 74 9.51 49.58 19.18
C SER A 74 7.98 49.66 19.19
N THR A 75 7.37 49.73 18.01
CA THR A 75 5.93 49.62 17.78
C THR A 75 5.70 48.69 16.61
N PHE A 76 4.66 47.86 16.64
CA PHE A 76 4.45 46.88 15.58
C PHE A 76 3.02 46.36 15.53
N THR A 77 2.72 45.66 14.43
CA THR A 77 1.51 44.84 14.27
C THR A 77 1.87 43.49 13.65
N GLN A 78 1.30 42.41 14.18
CA GLN A 78 1.35 41.07 13.58
C GLN A 78 -0.07 40.66 13.23
N GLU A 79 -0.34 40.26 11.99
CA GLU A 79 -1.67 39.84 11.50
C GLU A 79 -1.56 38.50 10.76
N VAL A 80 -2.54 37.61 10.92
CA VAL A 80 -2.63 36.34 10.20
C VAL A 80 -4.06 35.79 10.24
N TRP A 81 -4.52 35.17 9.15
CA TRP A 81 -5.71 34.33 9.17
C TRP A 81 -5.32 32.90 9.53
N ILE A 82 -6.06 32.30 10.46
CA ILE A 82 -5.87 30.92 10.86
C ILE A 82 -7.19 30.16 10.91
N SER A 83 -7.14 28.87 10.61
CA SER A 83 -8.18 27.91 10.97
C SER A 83 -7.59 26.79 11.82
N PRO A 84 -7.51 26.95 13.16
CA PRO A 84 -6.99 25.91 14.02
C PRO A 84 -7.95 24.72 14.05
N SER A 85 -7.41 23.52 13.89
CA SER A 85 -8.14 22.25 13.99
C SER A 85 -8.73 21.97 15.39
N GLN A 86 -8.27 22.73 16.38
CA GLN A 86 -8.46 22.51 17.81
C GLN A 86 -7.96 21.15 18.34
N LYS A 87 -6.94 20.59 17.69
CA LYS A 87 -6.37 19.27 18.00
C LYS A 87 -4.83 19.34 18.06
N GLY A 88 -4.22 18.19 18.29
CA GLY A 88 -2.78 18.03 18.26
C GLY A 88 -2.10 18.51 19.54
N LYS A 89 -1.08 19.35 19.40
CA LYS A 89 -0.32 19.83 20.56
C LYS A 89 -1.06 20.92 21.31
N LYS A 90 -0.86 20.93 22.63
CA LYS A 90 -1.44 21.95 23.51
C LYS A 90 -0.99 23.35 23.11
N ASP A 91 0.31 23.55 22.89
CA ASP A 91 0.92 24.83 22.56
C ASP A 91 1.44 24.82 21.11
N GLN A 92 1.04 25.81 20.32
CA GLN A 92 1.29 25.90 18.88
C GLN A 92 1.78 27.32 18.52
N LEU A 93 2.93 27.44 17.88
CA LEU A 93 3.49 28.73 17.48
C LEU A 93 2.88 29.17 16.16
N LEU A 94 2.28 30.35 16.09
CA LEU A 94 1.83 30.92 14.82
C LEU A 94 2.95 31.73 14.15
N ILE A 95 3.51 32.70 14.88
CA ILE A 95 4.52 33.63 14.37
C ILE A 95 5.54 33.87 15.48
N GLY A 96 6.84 33.69 15.21
CA GLY A 96 7.90 34.07 16.14
C GLY A 96 9.14 33.19 16.02
N ASP A 97 9.63 32.72 17.16
CA ASP A 97 10.74 31.76 17.22
C ASP A 97 10.61 30.87 18.47
N ILE A 98 11.04 29.60 18.36
CA ILE A 98 11.16 28.68 19.49
C ILE A 98 12.48 28.97 20.20
N PHE A 99 12.52 30.08 20.91
CA PHE A 99 13.72 30.51 21.61
C PHE A 99 13.85 29.82 22.98
N PRO A 100 15.01 29.21 23.30
CA PRO A 100 15.32 28.71 24.65
C PRO A 100 15.39 29.83 25.69
N ASP A 101 15.83 31.02 25.26
CA ASP A 101 15.95 32.20 26.12
C ASP A 101 14.76 33.14 25.93
N SER A 102 13.76 32.99 26.80
CA SER A 102 12.49 33.72 26.70
C SER A 102 12.67 35.23 26.74
N LYS A 103 13.69 35.75 27.44
CA LYS A 103 13.95 37.20 27.54
C LYS A 103 14.36 37.84 26.23
N ASN A 104 14.83 37.05 25.27
CA ASN A 104 15.24 37.50 23.93
C ASN A 104 14.23 37.12 22.85
N ARG A 105 13.03 36.63 23.20
CA ARG A 105 12.02 36.26 22.19
C ARG A 105 11.59 37.47 21.34
N PRO A 106 11.49 37.32 20.01
CA PRO A 106 10.87 38.34 19.17
C PRO A 106 9.38 38.52 19.54
N PRO A 107 8.69 39.55 19.03
CA PRO A 107 7.23 39.58 19.05
C PRO A 107 6.64 38.27 18.52
N THR A 108 5.82 37.62 19.34
CA THR A 108 5.39 36.25 19.12
C THR A 108 3.90 36.08 19.40
N ILE A 109 3.21 35.27 18.58
CA ILE A 109 1.84 34.80 18.80
C ILE A 109 1.85 33.27 18.89
N TRP A 110 1.25 32.75 19.97
CA TRP A 110 1.00 31.32 20.19
C TRP A 110 -0.49 31.06 20.35
N LEU A 111 -0.89 29.85 19.98
CA LEU A 111 -2.09 29.22 20.53
C LEU A 111 -1.70 28.32 21.70
N SER A 112 -2.56 28.26 22.71
CA SER A 112 -2.53 27.27 23.78
C SER A 112 -3.90 26.60 23.90
N ASP A 113 -4.03 25.66 24.84
CA ASP A 113 -5.24 24.86 25.04
C ASP A 113 -5.77 24.25 23.73
N TYR A 114 -4.85 23.67 22.94
CA TYR A 114 -5.16 23.04 21.66
C TYR A 114 -5.85 24.02 20.70
N GLY A 115 -5.36 25.25 20.57
CA GLY A 115 -5.91 26.21 19.59
C GLY A 115 -6.99 27.17 20.12
N LYS A 116 -7.41 27.05 21.39
CA LYS A 116 -8.53 27.84 21.95
C LYS A 116 -8.11 29.15 22.61
N THR A 117 -6.90 29.18 23.16
CA THR A 117 -6.35 30.32 23.89
C THR A 117 -5.30 31.01 23.03
N ILE A 118 -5.31 32.34 22.97
CA ILE A 118 -4.25 33.12 22.31
C ILE A 118 -3.29 33.66 23.36
N MET A 119 -1.99 33.41 23.17
CA MET A 119 -0.93 34.01 23.95
C MET A 119 -0.05 34.86 23.05
N TYR A 120 0.29 36.07 23.48
CA TYR A 120 1.14 36.96 22.69
C TYR A 120 2.08 37.76 23.58
N GLY A 121 3.27 38.08 23.09
CA GLY A 121 4.33 38.63 23.94
C GLY A 121 5.62 38.96 23.20
N PHE A 122 6.57 39.54 23.92
CA PHE A 122 7.94 39.75 23.45
C PHE A 122 8.93 39.78 24.63
N GLY A 123 10.19 39.48 24.34
CA GLY A 123 11.30 39.67 25.27
C GLY A 123 11.88 41.08 25.18
N THR A 124 12.49 41.60 26.25
CA THR A 124 13.16 42.92 26.30
C THR A 124 14.69 42.81 26.37
N GLY A 125 15.24 41.62 26.23
CA GLY A 125 16.63 41.25 26.54
C GLY A 125 16.88 40.99 28.04
N SER A 126 15.98 41.45 28.91
CA SER A 126 16.06 41.29 30.37
C SER A 126 14.93 40.43 30.95
N SER A 127 13.72 40.50 30.39
CA SER A 127 12.57 39.70 30.82
C SER A 127 11.65 39.41 29.64
N TYR A 128 10.80 38.40 29.80
CA TYR A 128 9.73 38.07 28.85
C TYR A 128 8.39 38.57 29.37
N TYR A 129 7.65 39.28 28.53
CA TYR A 129 6.33 39.79 28.87
C TYR A 129 5.30 39.22 27.90
N SER A 130 4.31 38.52 28.43
CA SER A 130 3.22 37.94 27.65
C SER A 130 1.86 38.19 28.29
N THR A 131 0.86 38.18 27.43
CA THR A 131 -0.56 38.20 27.76
C THR A 131 -1.18 36.90 27.28
N THR A 132 -2.10 36.35 28.08
CA THR A 132 -2.89 35.16 27.76
C THR A 132 -4.35 35.56 27.74
N VAL A 133 -5.06 35.22 26.67
CA VAL A 133 -6.50 35.47 26.52
C VAL A 133 -7.19 34.13 26.26
N ASP A 134 -7.84 33.63 27.31
CA ASP A 134 -8.37 32.27 27.34
C ASP A 134 -9.65 32.11 26.53
N SER A 135 -9.81 30.96 25.85
CA SER A 135 -11.04 30.54 25.18
C SER A 135 -11.65 31.56 24.19
N VAL A 136 -10.80 32.38 23.57
CA VAL A 136 -11.23 33.40 22.61
C VAL A 136 -11.55 32.79 21.23
N ILE A 137 -11.00 31.60 20.92
CA ILE A 137 -11.38 30.77 19.77
C ILE A 137 -12.21 29.59 20.30
N SER A 138 -13.53 29.78 20.36
CA SER A 138 -14.44 28.81 21.00
C SER A 138 -14.81 27.61 20.12
N THR A 139 -14.72 27.75 18.80
CA THR A 139 -15.03 26.70 17.82
C THR A 139 -14.01 26.67 16.68
N PRO A 140 -13.82 25.54 15.98
CA PRO A 140 -13.07 25.52 14.73
C PRO A 140 -13.70 26.44 13.67
N GLY A 141 -12.86 27.06 12.84
CA GLY A 141 -13.29 28.02 11.82
C GLY A 141 -12.16 28.99 11.47
N TRP A 142 -12.39 29.89 10.52
CA TRP A 142 -11.43 30.92 10.15
C TRP A 142 -11.50 32.11 11.10
N TYR A 143 -10.34 32.57 11.58
CA TYR A 143 -10.19 33.73 12.44
C TYR A 143 -9.05 34.61 11.95
N HIS A 144 -9.30 35.92 11.86
CA HIS A 144 -8.24 36.91 11.70
C HIS A 144 -7.69 37.27 13.06
N VAL A 145 -6.43 36.91 13.34
CA VAL A 145 -5.74 37.23 14.59
C VAL A 145 -4.78 38.37 14.33
N ALA A 146 -4.93 39.46 15.08
CA ALA A 146 -3.97 40.57 15.03
C ALA A 146 -3.54 41.04 16.43
N THR A 147 -2.26 41.34 16.60
CA THR A 147 -1.73 41.96 17.83
C THR A 147 -1.02 43.27 17.49
N THR A 148 -1.24 44.32 18.29
CA THR A 148 -0.64 45.64 18.06
C THR A 148 0.03 46.15 19.33
N PHE A 149 1.22 46.70 19.23
CA PHE A 149 1.91 47.36 20.34
C PHE A 149 2.33 48.79 19.97
N ASP A 150 1.74 49.79 20.64
CA ASP A 150 1.98 51.23 20.37
C ASP A 150 3.04 51.87 21.29
N GLY A 151 3.79 51.05 22.04
CA GLY A 151 4.71 51.49 23.10
C GLY A 151 4.05 51.67 24.46
N THR A 152 2.71 51.71 24.51
CA THR A 152 1.90 51.83 25.74
C THR A 152 0.91 50.67 25.91
N ASN A 153 0.06 50.44 24.92
CA ASN A 153 -0.97 49.42 24.88
C ASN A 153 -0.51 48.23 24.04
N TYR A 154 -0.68 47.02 24.55
CA TYR A 154 -0.53 45.78 23.78
C TYR A 154 -1.90 45.12 23.63
N LYS A 155 -2.46 45.18 22.43
CA LYS A 155 -3.84 44.79 22.11
C LYS A 155 -3.91 43.51 21.31
N LEU A 156 -5.01 42.79 21.46
CA LEU A 156 -5.41 41.65 20.64
C LEU A 156 -6.72 41.98 19.94
N PHE A 157 -6.75 41.74 18.64
CA PHE A 157 -7.93 41.84 17.80
C PHE A 157 -8.25 40.45 17.23
N LEU A 158 -9.54 40.12 17.24
CA LEU A 158 -10.07 38.91 16.60
C LEU A 158 -11.15 39.32 15.60
N ASN A 159 -11.03 38.90 14.34
CA ASN A 159 -11.95 39.29 13.26
C ASN A 159 -12.10 40.82 13.13
N GLY A 160 -11.00 41.52 13.40
CA GLY A 160 -10.90 42.98 13.37
C GLY A 160 -11.41 43.69 14.62
N GLU A 161 -12.05 43.02 15.57
CA GLU A 161 -12.56 43.64 16.80
C GLU A 161 -11.58 43.53 17.97
N GLU A 162 -11.43 44.60 18.77
CA GLU A 162 -10.59 44.56 19.98
C GLU A 162 -11.22 43.63 21.03
N VAL A 163 -10.57 42.51 21.33
CA VAL A 163 -11.02 41.54 22.34
C VAL A 163 -10.22 41.64 23.64
N TRP A 164 -9.04 42.24 23.59
CA TRP A 164 -8.22 42.46 24.79
C TRP A 164 -7.24 43.63 24.62
N SER A 165 -6.94 44.31 25.74
CA SER A 165 -5.94 45.38 25.80
C SER A 165 -5.29 45.42 27.18
N THR A 166 -3.98 45.70 27.21
CA THR A 166 -3.24 45.90 28.47
C THR A 166 -2.17 46.97 28.34
N THR A 167 -1.94 47.72 29.42
CA THR A 167 -0.84 48.69 29.55
C THR A 167 0.36 48.13 30.33
N ARG A 168 0.38 46.83 30.63
CA ARG A 168 1.46 46.19 31.42
C ARG A 168 2.83 46.35 30.75
N ASN A 169 2.85 46.46 29.42
CA ASN A 169 4.05 46.56 28.61
C ASN A 169 4.47 48.02 28.31
N ARG A 170 3.87 49.01 28.97
CA ARG A 170 4.16 50.43 28.73
C ARG A 170 5.65 50.73 28.89
N ASN A 171 6.20 51.49 27.93
CA ASN A 171 7.60 51.91 27.85
C ASN A 171 8.61 50.76 27.73
N LEU A 172 8.16 49.53 27.45
CA LEU A 172 9.06 48.43 27.14
C LEU A 172 9.43 48.45 25.66
N ILE A 173 10.66 48.05 25.36
CA ILE A 173 11.18 47.93 23.99
C ILE A 173 11.42 46.44 23.72
N PRO A 174 10.85 45.87 22.64
CA PRO A 174 11.18 44.52 22.21
C PRO A 174 12.68 44.35 21.99
N ALA A 175 13.21 43.18 22.34
CA ALA A 175 14.56 42.78 22.02
C ALA A 175 14.75 42.81 20.50
N ASN A 176 15.93 43.25 20.05
CA ASN A 176 16.33 43.22 18.65
C ASN A 176 16.66 41.78 18.21
N THR A 177 15.65 40.92 18.24
CA THR A 177 15.71 39.51 17.84
C THR A 177 14.79 39.32 16.65
N SER A 178 15.27 38.58 15.65
CA SER A 178 14.48 38.25 14.48
C SER A 178 13.41 37.19 14.75
N ILE A 179 12.24 37.34 14.17
CA ILE A 179 11.30 36.26 13.88
C ILE A 179 11.96 35.30 12.88
N LYS A 180 11.88 33.99 13.15
CA LYS A 180 12.56 32.95 12.35
C LYS A 180 11.63 31.86 11.84
N THR A 181 10.46 31.68 12.45
CA THR A 181 9.58 30.56 12.16
C THR A 181 8.11 30.97 12.15
N ILE A 182 7.35 30.33 11.29
CA ILE A 182 5.88 30.41 11.23
C ILE A 182 5.33 28.98 11.37
N GLY A 183 4.26 28.84 12.15
CA GLY A 183 3.44 27.63 12.22
C GLY A 183 4.06 26.41 12.91
N VAL A 184 5.00 26.55 13.85
CA VAL A 184 5.60 25.37 14.49
C VAL A 184 4.62 24.68 15.43
N ASN A 185 4.46 23.36 15.29
CA ASN A 185 3.45 22.53 15.97
C ASN A 185 2.00 22.94 15.67
N PHE A 186 1.78 23.89 14.77
CA PHE A 186 0.44 24.31 14.38
C PHE A 186 -0.24 23.18 13.64
N LEU A 187 -1.53 22.98 13.93
CA LEU A 187 -2.37 22.04 13.20
C LEU A 187 -3.62 22.77 12.74
N GLY A 188 -3.73 22.94 11.42
CA GLY A 188 -4.79 23.72 10.82
C GLY A 188 -4.32 24.42 9.55
N GLU A 189 -5.07 25.43 9.15
CA GLU A 189 -4.82 26.19 7.94
C GLU A 189 -4.41 27.63 8.27
N MET A 190 -3.61 28.24 7.40
CA MET A 190 -3.11 29.60 7.57
C MET A 190 -3.15 30.36 6.25
N ASP A 191 -3.47 31.65 6.33
CA ASP A 191 -3.59 32.54 5.18
C ASP A 191 -3.14 33.97 5.53
N ASP A 192 -2.75 34.73 4.50
CA ASP A 192 -2.56 36.19 4.49
C ASP A 192 -1.83 36.76 5.75
N LEU A 193 -0.56 36.37 5.93
CA LEU A 193 0.27 36.78 7.08
C LEU A 193 0.97 38.11 6.81
N ARG A 194 0.85 39.07 7.73
CA ARG A 194 1.37 40.45 7.59
C ARG A 194 2.12 40.88 8.85
N LEU A 195 3.26 41.51 8.65
CA LEU A 195 4.09 42.05 9.73
C LEU A 195 4.39 43.52 9.46
N TRP A 196 4.05 44.39 10.41
CA TRP A 196 4.19 45.84 10.28
C TRP A 196 5.07 46.44 11.38
N ASP A 197 5.80 47.49 11.03
CA ASP A 197 6.63 48.29 11.95
C ASP A 197 5.87 49.48 12.56
N VAL A 198 4.54 49.38 12.59
CA VAL A 198 3.64 50.38 13.16
C VAL A 198 2.52 49.68 13.91
N ALA A 199 2.02 50.30 14.99
CA ALA A 199 0.79 49.86 15.65
C ALA A 199 -0.43 50.33 14.85
N ARG A 200 -1.06 49.41 14.12
CA ARG A 200 -2.26 49.70 13.33
C ARG A 200 -3.47 49.86 14.23
N THR A 201 -4.40 50.70 13.82
CA THR A 201 -5.68 50.92 14.50
C THR A 201 -6.70 49.84 14.15
N GLU A 202 -7.72 49.69 14.99
CA GLU A 202 -8.84 48.77 14.74
C GLU A 202 -9.50 49.01 13.36
N SER A 203 -9.67 50.29 12.99
CA SER A 203 -10.28 50.65 11.70
C SER A 203 -9.42 50.27 10.51
N GLU A 204 -8.09 50.42 10.62
CA GLU A 204 -7.15 50.00 9.57
C GLU A 204 -7.12 48.48 9.41
N ILE A 205 -7.11 47.74 10.53
CA ILE A 205 -7.17 46.28 10.54
C ILE A 205 -8.48 45.80 9.89
N LYS A 206 -9.64 46.33 10.34
CA LYS A 206 -10.95 45.99 9.77
C LYS A 206 -11.05 46.28 8.27
N ALA A 207 -10.45 47.39 7.82
CA ALA A 207 -10.50 47.79 6.41
C ALA A 207 -9.68 46.85 5.50
N ASP A 208 -8.54 46.35 5.97
CA ASP A 208 -7.61 45.62 5.13
C ASP A 208 -7.59 44.11 5.35
N MET A 209 -8.16 43.56 6.44
CA MET A 209 -8.04 42.12 6.77
C MET A 209 -8.56 41.18 5.68
N ASN A 210 -9.53 41.59 4.87
CA ASN A 210 -10.09 40.79 3.76
C ASN A 210 -9.58 41.23 2.38
N LYS A 211 -8.53 42.05 2.34
CA LYS A 211 -8.01 42.65 1.12
C LYS A 211 -6.59 42.17 0.86
N ARG A 212 -6.37 41.61 -0.33
CA ARG A 212 -5.02 41.32 -0.82
C ARG A 212 -4.22 42.61 -0.99
N LEU A 213 -3.09 42.69 -0.30
CA LEU A 213 -2.20 43.87 -0.33
C LEU A 213 -1.23 43.81 -1.52
N THR A 214 -0.55 44.91 -1.79
CA THR A 214 0.42 45.02 -2.89
C THR A 214 1.85 44.69 -2.47
N GLY A 215 2.15 44.70 -1.16
CA GLY A 215 3.50 44.58 -0.63
C GLY A 215 4.28 45.90 -0.57
N SER A 216 3.70 47.00 -1.06
CA SER A 216 4.32 48.33 -1.12
C SER A 216 3.80 49.31 -0.06
N GLU A 217 2.92 48.84 0.82
CA GLU A 217 2.32 49.63 1.88
C GLU A 217 3.39 50.15 2.85
N SER A 218 3.23 51.41 3.30
CA SER A 218 4.18 52.01 4.23
C SER A 218 4.23 51.26 5.56
N ASN A 219 5.45 51.03 6.05
CA ASN A 219 5.74 50.27 7.28
C ASN A 219 5.40 48.77 7.24
N LEU A 220 5.04 48.21 6.08
CA LEU A 220 4.90 46.76 5.91
C LEU A 220 6.30 46.12 5.81
N VAL A 221 6.64 45.26 6.77
CA VAL A 221 7.96 44.63 6.88
C VAL A 221 8.01 43.31 6.14
N ALA A 222 6.94 42.52 6.20
CA ALA A 222 6.80 41.29 5.44
C ALA A 222 5.32 41.00 5.16
N TYR A 223 5.05 40.45 3.99
CA TYR A 223 3.71 40.06 3.58
C TYR A 223 3.70 38.75 2.80
N TYR A 224 3.05 37.73 3.35
CA TYR A 224 2.92 36.41 2.74
C TYR A 224 1.46 36.14 2.33
N PRO A 225 1.12 36.31 1.03
CA PRO A 225 -0.19 35.91 0.49
C PRO A 225 -0.28 34.40 0.20
N MET A 226 0.61 33.61 0.80
CA MET A 226 0.77 32.16 0.62
C MET A 226 1.11 31.64 -0.79
N ASP A 227 1.54 32.54 -1.68
CA ASP A 227 2.08 32.16 -2.99
C ASP A 227 3.52 31.62 -2.92
N VAL A 228 3.88 30.76 -3.87
CA VAL A 228 5.22 30.20 -4.01
C VAL A 228 5.91 30.61 -5.30
N ASN A 229 7.23 30.82 -5.22
CA ASN A 229 8.07 31.12 -6.38
C ASN A 229 8.66 29.86 -7.03
N SER A 230 9.48 30.06 -8.07
CA SER A 230 10.18 28.98 -8.80
C SER A 230 11.28 28.28 -8.00
N ASP A 231 11.60 28.71 -6.77
CA ASP A 231 12.46 27.96 -5.84
C ASP A 231 11.62 27.15 -4.82
N TYR A 232 10.30 27.11 -5.00
CA TYR A 232 9.34 26.59 -4.02
C TYR A 232 9.47 27.22 -2.63
N LYS A 233 9.71 28.54 -2.59
CA LYS A 233 9.72 29.33 -1.36
C LYS A 233 8.44 30.16 -1.25
N LEU A 234 7.94 30.30 -0.03
CA LEU A 234 6.81 31.18 0.30
C LEU A 234 7.20 32.64 0.04
N ILE A 235 6.46 33.32 -0.81
CA ILE A 235 6.79 34.67 -1.26
C ILE A 235 6.43 35.69 -0.16
N ASP A 236 7.45 36.36 0.39
CA ASP A 236 7.31 37.73 0.88
C ASP A 236 7.17 38.70 -0.30
N LEU A 237 5.98 39.31 -0.44
CA LEU A 237 5.63 40.22 -1.53
C LEU A 237 6.23 41.63 -1.35
N THR A 238 6.80 41.94 -0.18
CA THR A 238 7.45 43.23 0.05
C THR A 238 8.80 43.34 -0.68
N SER A 239 9.35 44.55 -0.76
CA SER A 239 10.70 44.77 -1.29
C SER A 239 11.81 44.08 -0.48
N ASN A 240 11.52 43.63 0.75
CA ASN A 240 12.50 42.98 1.61
C ASN A 240 12.81 41.54 1.17
N GLN A 241 11.88 40.88 0.47
CA GLN A 241 12.05 39.52 -0.06
C GLN A 241 12.55 38.54 1.01
N ASN A 242 11.91 38.54 2.18
CA ASN A 242 12.15 37.58 3.27
C ASN A 242 11.48 36.23 2.97
N HIS A 243 11.65 35.70 1.76
CA HIS A 243 10.94 34.48 1.34
C HIS A 243 11.15 33.32 2.32
N GLY A 244 10.06 32.63 2.67
CA GLY A 244 10.06 31.53 3.62
C GLY A 244 10.41 30.20 2.96
N VAL A 245 11.26 29.40 3.61
CA VAL A 245 11.52 28.01 3.21
C VAL A 245 10.41 27.13 3.78
N ILE A 246 9.63 26.53 2.90
CA ILE A 246 8.57 25.58 3.27
C ILE A 246 9.21 24.27 3.71
N LYS A 247 8.94 23.83 4.95
CA LYS A 247 9.34 22.51 5.45
C LYS A 247 8.08 21.73 5.75
N ASN A 248 7.76 20.77 4.87
CA ASN A 248 6.68 19.79 5.01
C ASN A 248 5.23 20.32 5.03
N VAL A 249 5.03 21.64 5.14
CA VAL A 249 3.71 22.30 5.02
C VAL A 249 3.16 22.16 3.59
N GLU A 250 1.87 21.86 3.46
CA GLU A 250 1.18 21.81 2.17
C GLU A 250 0.75 23.20 1.70
N VAL A 251 0.87 23.45 0.39
CA VAL A 251 0.24 24.59 -0.27
C VAL A 251 -1.02 24.09 -0.96
N ILE A 252 -2.18 24.45 -0.42
CA ILE A 252 -3.48 24.05 -0.96
C ILE A 252 -4.20 25.25 -1.57
N GLN A 253 -5.31 25.01 -2.26
CA GLN A 253 -6.02 26.05 -3.00
C GLN A 253 -7.51 26.12 -2.64
N LYS A 254 -8.00 27.34 -2.45
CA LYS A 254 -9.44 27.66 -2.51
C LYS A 254 -9.82 27.95 -3.96
N PHE A 255 -11.06 27.59 -4.33
CA PHE A 255 -11.60 27.75 -5.68
C PHE A 255 -12.87 28.61 -5.64
N SER A 256 -12.89 29.70 -6.41
CA SER A 256 -14.05 30.60 -6.50
C SER A 256 -14.21 31.20 -7.90
N SER A 257 -15.42 31.60 -8.25
CA SER A 257 -15.76 32.25 -9.52
C SER A 257 -17.05 33.08 -9.35
N ASN A 258 -17.43 33.85 -10.37
CA ASN A 258 -18.67 34.62 -10.33
C ASN A 258 -19.93 33.73 -10.30
N ASP A 259 -19.87 32.56 -10.93
CA ASP A 259 -21.00 31.63 -11.02
C ASP A 259 -21.03 30.65 -9.83
N CYS A 260 -19.87 30.42 -9.22
CA CYS A 260 -19.67 29.54 -8.07
C CYS A 260 -18.79 30.26 -7.04
N ASN A 261 -19.42 30.92 -6.05
CA ASN A 261 -18.69 31.64 -4.99
C ASN A 261 -17.70 30.72 -4.23
N ALA A 262 -18.02 29.43 -4.16
CA ALA A 262 -17.12 28.35 -3.78
C ALA A 262 -17.48 27.09 -4.60
N ALA A 263 -16.54 26.17 -4.77
CA ALA A 263 -16.89 24.80 -5.19
C ALA A 263 -17.77 24.16 -4.10
N ASP A 264 -18.84 23.48 -4.49
CA ASP A 264 -19.83 22.90 -3.56
C ASP A 264 -20.16 21.43 -3.89
N GLY A 265 -19.47 20.85 -4.88
CA GLY A 265 -19.65 19.46 -5.28
C GLY A 265 -20.85 19.23 -6.18
N THR A 266 -21.62 20.25 -6.57
CA THR A 266 -22.69 20.10 -7.56
C THR A 266 -22.14 19.89 -8.98
N LEU A 267 -22.99 19.48 -9.92
CA LEU A 267 -22.58 19.37 -11.32
C LEU A 267 -22.20 20.72 -11.95
N SER A 268 -22.76 21.83 -11.45
CA SER A 268 -22.44 23.20 -11.90
C SER A 268 -21.20 23.75 -11.24
N CYS A 269 -20.94 23.39 -9.98
CA CYS A 269 -19.81 23.88 -9.20
C CYS A 269 -18.99 22.71 -8.61
N PRO A 270 -18.50 21.77 -9.43
CA PRO A 270 -17.77 20.60 -8.95
C PRO A 270 -16.42 20.99 -8.36
N TYR A 271 -15.91 20.16 -7.45
CA TYR A 271 -14.56 20.30 -6.91
C TYR A 271 -13.52 20.02 -8.01
N PRO A 272 -12.50 20.89 -8.20
CA PRO A 272 -11.45 20.64 -9.19
C PRO A 272 -10.45 19.55 -8.79
N THR A 273 -10.36 19.22 -7.51
CA THR A 273 -9.39 18.27 -6.94
C THR A 273 -10.09 17.29 -6.01
N ILE A 274 -9.49 16.11 -5.79
CA ILE A 274 -10.03 15.14 -4.83
C ILE A 274 -9.89 15.71 -3.42
N ASN A 275 -8.76 16.35 -3.13
CA ASN A 275 -8.52 16.93 -1.81
C ASN A 275 -9.53 18.03 -1.44
N SER A 276 -9.90 18.93 -2.37
CA SER A 276 -10.87 19.99 -2.05
C SER A 276 -12.25 19.46 -1.72
N ALA A 277 -12.71 18.38 -2.38
CA ALA A 277 -13.95 17.71 -1.99
C ALA A 277 -13.84 17.09 -0.60
N LEU A 278 -12.71 16.42 -0.30
CA LEU A 278 -12.49 15.76 0.99
C LEU A 278 -12.25 16.74 2.15
N ASP A 279 -11.97 18.00 1.88
CA ASP A 279 -11.85 19.04 2.89
C ASP A 279 -13.22 19.51 3.40
N ASP A 280 -14.24 19.46 2.52
CA ASP A 280 -15.63 19.81 2.83
C ASP A 280 -16.54 18.61 3.15
N ALA A 281 -16.06 17.40 2.87
CA ALA A 281 -16.81 16.16 3.04
C ALA A 281 -17.17 15.87 4.51
N LYS A 282 -18.38 15.35 4.70
CA LYS A 282 -18.99 15.02 5.99
C LYS A 282 -19.31 13.52 6.07
N PRO A 283 -19.39 12.95 7.28
CA PRO A 283 -19.82 11.56 7.46
C PRO A 283 -21.11 11.24 6.70
N GLY A 284 -21.08 10.21 5.87
CA GLY A 284 -22.14 9.76 4.97
C GLY A 284 -21.94 10.18 3.51
N ASP A 285 -21.08 11.17 3.24
CA ASP A 285 -20.89 11.72 1.90
C ASP A 285 -20.22 10.72 0.95
N ARG A 286 -20.58 10.85 -0.33
CA ARG A 286 -19.95 10.14 -1.43
C ARG A 286 -19.28 11.12 -2.37
N VAL A 287 -17.96 11.00 -2.50
CA VAL A 287 -17.14 11.75 -3.45
C VAL A 287 -17.08 10.97 -4.78
N LEU A 288 -17.71 11.51 -5.82
CA LEU A 288 -17.74 10.92 -7.16
C LEU A 288 -16.78 11.63 -8.11
N ILE A 289 -15.75 10.92 -8.54
CA ILE A 289 -14.64 11.48 -9.32
C ILE A 289 -14.84 11.21 -10.81
N LYS A 290 -14.91 12.25 -11.62
CA LYS A 290 -15.03 12.10 -13.09
C LYS A 290 -13.72 11.67 -13.75
N GLN A 291 -13.81 11.31 -15.03
CA GLN A 291 -12.70 10.80 -15.82
C GLN A 291 -11.48 11.73 -15.75
N GLY A 292 -10.33 11.14 -15.46
CA GLY A 292 -9.09 11.92 -15.40
C GLY A 292 -7.97 11.23 -14.65
N ARG A 293 -6.78 11.82 -14.83
CA ARG A 293 -5.57 11.51 -14.07
C ARG A 293 -5.33 12.62 -13.05
N TYR A 294 -5.43 12.29 -11.78
CA TYR A 294 -5.38 13.20 -10.63
C TYR A 294 -4.03 13.01 -9.91
N SER A 295 -3.11 13.95 -10.13
CA SER A 295 -1.78 13.95 -9.51
C SER A 295 -1.84 14.59 -8.13
N GLU A 296 -2.33 13.84 -7.15
CA GLU A 296 -2.59 14.33 -5.79
C GLU A 296 -2.18 13.32 -4.72
N TYR A 297 -1.71 13.84 -3.59
CA TYR A 297 -1.49 13.08 -2.37
C TYR A 297 -2.69 13.27 -1.44
N ILE A 298 -3.26 12.18 -0.92
CA ILE A 298 -4.44 12.21 -0.06
C ILE A 298 -4.02 11.86 1.36
N LYS A 299 -4.01 12.86 2.24
CA LYS A 299 -3.70 12.70 3.68
C LYS A 299 -4.89 13.05 4.54
N ARG A 300 -5.40 12.14 5.36
CA ARG A 300 -6.54 12.44 6.25
C ARG A 300 -6.33 11.89 7.66
N PHE A 301 -6.59 12.75 8.64
CA PHE A 301 -6.54 12.46 10.07
C PHE A 301 -7.94 12.65 10.66
N GLU A 302 -8.49 11.58 11.24
CA GLU A 302 -9.84 11.57 11.87
C GLU A 302 -11.02 11.82 10.92
N LEU A 303 -10.84 11.65 9.60
CA LEU A 303 -11.94 11.64 8.63
C LEU A 303 -12.55 10.24 8.59
N SER A 304 -13.88 10.11 8.67
CA SER A 304 -14.59 8.83 8.71
C SER A 304 -15.92 8.88 7.97
N ASP A 305 -16.41 7.70 7.58
CA ASP A 305 -17.69 7.48 6.88
C ASP A 305 -17.75 8.23 5.54
N ILE A 306 -16.72 8.07 4.70
CA ILE A 306 -16.62 8.69 3.38
C ILE A 306 -16.39 7.61 2.32
N LYS A 307 -17.15 7.71 1.23
CA LYS A 307 -16.96 6.86 0.05
C LYS A 307 -16.32 7.67 -1.07
N ILE A 308 -15.18 7.19 -1.57
CA ILE A 308 -14.43 7.83 -2.65
C ILE A 308 -14.49 6.90 -3.85
N GLU A 309 -15.21 7.31 -4.88
CA GLU A 309 -15.55 6.42 -5.99
C GLU A 309 -15.27 7.07 -7.34
N GLY A 310 -14.72 6.29 -8.28
CA GLY A 310 -14.69 6.69 -9.67
C GLY A 310 -16.11 6.71 -10.25
N TYR A 311 -16.46 7.78 -10.98
CA TYR A 311 -17.76 7.93 -11.61
C TYR A 311 -18.03 6.72 -12.53
N PRO A 312 -19.22 6.11 -12.52
CA PRO A 312 -19.48 4.89 -13.28
C PRO A 312 -19.13 5.03 -14.77
N GLY A 313 -18.35 4.07 -15.28
CA GLY A 313 -17.88 4.06 -16.67
C GLY A 313 -16.73 5.02 -16.99
N HIS A 314 -16.27 5.83 -16.03
CA HIS A 314 -15.13 6.70 -16.21
C HIS A 314 -13.83 6.01 -15.77
N ASP A 315 -12.76 6.26 -16.53
CA ASP A 315 -11.39 5.88 -16.16
C ASP A 315 -10.81 6.94 -15.23
N VAL A 316 -10.72 6.61 -13.95
CA VAL A 316 -10.26 7.51 -12.89
C VAL A 316 -8.96 6.98 -12.32
N MET A 317 -7.90 7.75 -12.48
CA MET A 317 -6.57 7.42 -12.00
C MET A 317 -6.12 8.41 -10.93
N ILE A 318 -5.79 7.91 -9.75
CA ILE A 318 -5.04 8.64 -8.73
C ILE A 318 -3.57 8.33 -8.97
N ASP A 319 -2.77 9.34 -9.28
CA ASP A 319 -1.46 9.20 -9.91
C ASP A 319 -0.34 9.85 -9.08
N GLY A 320 0.59 9.05 -8.55
CA GLY A 320 1.76 9.53 -7.80
C GLY A 320 2.87 10.12 -8.67
N THR A 321 2.61 10.33 -9.97
CA THR A 321 3.52 10.99 -10.91
C THR A 321 3.06 12.38 -11.30
N VAL A 322 4.01 13.22 -11.72
CA VAL A 322 3.76 14.52 -12.37
C VAL A 322 4.29 14.52 -13.80
N SER A 323 3.76 15.41 -14.65
CA SER A 323 4.33 15.65 -15.98
C SER A 323 5.69 16.32 -15.84
N LEU A 324 6.66 15.88 -16.63
CA LEU A 324 7.96 16.52 -16.76
C LEU A 324 7.99 17.33 -18.06
N ASP A 325 7.58 18.58 -17.97
CA ASP A 325 7.54 19.49 -19.10
C ASP A 325 8.91 20.14 -19.31
N SER A 326 9.80 19.44 -20.01
CA SER A 326 11.20 19.86 -20.18
C SER A 326 11.70 19.69 -21.60
N GLN A 327 12.72 20.46 -21.98
CA GLN A 327 13.34 20.34 -23.30
C GLN A 327 14.37 19.21 -23.28
N TRP A 328 14.16 18.22 -24.15
CA TRP A 328 15.04 17.07 -24.28
C TRP A 328 16.02 17.27 -25.43
N GLU A 329 17.30 17.04 -25.17
CA GLU A 329 18.35 17.11 -26.18
C GLU A 329 18.97 15.73 -26.45
N PRO A 330 19.28 15.42 -27.72
CA PRO A 330 20.07 14.24 -28.05
C PRO A 330 21.44 14.27 -27.37
N TYR A 331 21.86 13.13 -26.86
CA TYR A 331 23.12 12.96 -26.15
C TYR A 331 23.76 11.62 -26.54
N ASN A 332 25.03 11.65 -26.95
CA ASN A 332 25.77 10.43 -27.24
C ASN A 332 26.48 9.96 -25.98
N HIS A 333 26.05 8.83 -25.43
CA HIS A 333 26.70 8.19 -24.28
C HIS A 333 27.32 6.86 -24.71
N ASN A 334 28.65 6.78 -24.73
CA ASN A 334 29.39 5.55 -25.11
C ASN A 334 28.97 4.93 -26.46
N GLY A 335 28.49 5.75 -27.41
CA GLY A 335 28.00 5.30 -28.71
C GLY A 335 26.49 5.02 -28.77
N HIS A 336 25.77 5.18 -27.66
CA HIS A 336 24.31 5.05 -27.58
C HIS A 336 23.63 6.40 -27.79
N SER A 337 22.51 6.37 -28.53
CA SER A 337 21.64 7.53 -28.77
C SER A 337 20.69 7.73 -27.60
N VAL A 338 21.16 8.48 -26.61
CA VAL A 338 20.45 8.83 -25.37
C VAL A 338 19.82 10.22 -25.55
N TYR A 339 18.85 10.55 -24.70
CA TYR A 339 18.33 11.90 -24.54
C TYR A 339 18.56 12.36 -23.11
N LYS A 340 18.80 13.65 -22.92
CA LYS A 340 18.91 14.22 -21.57
C LYS A 340 18.14 15.51 -21.42
N THR A 341 17.82 15.83 -20.17
CA THR A 341 17.20 17.09 -19.76
C THR A 341 17.68 17.46 -18.35
N VAL A 342 17.76 18.76 -18.07
CA VAL A 342 17.97 19.25 -16.70
C VAL A 342 16.61 19.53 -16.10
N ILE A 343 16.30 18.88 -14.98
CA ILE A 343 15.02 19.03 -14.29
C ILE A 343 15.05 20.32 -13.47
N ASP A 344 14.14 21.24 -13.78
CA ASP A 344 13.83 22.37 -12.91
C ASP A 344 12.84 21.93 -11.83
N PHE A 345 13.38 21.40 -10.73
CA PHE A 345 12.60 20.92 -9.58
C PHE A 345 11.79 22.03 -8.92
N GLY A 346 12.30 23.26 -8.93
CA GLY A 346 11.62 24.40 -8.31
C GLY A 346 10.38 24.81 -9.11
N SER A 347 10.50 24.91 -10.44
CA SER A 347 9.34 25.13 -11.33
C SER A 347 8.35 23.97 -11.30
N LEU A 348 8.82 22.71 -11.25
CA LEU A 348 7.93 21.55 -11.08
C LEU A 348 7.18 21.62 -9.75
N SER A 349 7.86 21.97 -8.66
CA SER A 349 7.24 22.07 -7.35
C SER A 349 6.21 23.20 -7.31
N GLN A 350 6.53 24.35 -7.89
CA GLN A 350 5.63 25.49 -8.03
C GLN A 350 4.37 25.12 -8.83
N ASN A 351 4.52 24.45 -9.97
CA ASN A 351 3.40 24.10 -10.85
C ASN A 351 2.47 23.04 -10.26
N ASN A 352 3.00 22.16 -9.39
CA ASN A 352 2.22 21.10 -8.75
C ASN A 352 1.82 21.44 -7.30
N LEU A 353 2.26 22.59 -6.77
CA LEU A 353 2.04 23.02 -5.38
C LEU A 353 2.44 21.97 -4.33
N MET A 354 3.52 21.24 -4.61
CA MET A 354 4.07 20.23 -3.72
C MET A 354 5.57 20.10 -3.96
N PRO A 355 6.38 19.73 -2.94
CA PRO A 355 7.79 19.46 -3.15
C PRO A 355 8.01 18.35 -4.17
N VAL A 356 8.81 18.64 -5.20
CA VAL A 356 9.37 17.66 -6.12
C VAL A 356 10.88 17.84 -6.07
N ASP A 357 11.57 16.88 -5.44
CA ASP A 357 13.03 16.94 -5.23
C ASP A 357 13.76 15.65 -5.61
N SER A 358 12.99 14.66 -6.10
CA SER A 358 13.45 13.29 -6.29
C SER A 358 12.80 12.67 -7.52
N VAL A 359 13.51 11.73 -8.16
CA VAL A 359 12.99 10.90 -9.25
C VAL A 359 13.02 9.43 -8.79
N TYR A 360 11.84 8.85 -8.57
CA TYR A 360 11.73 7.45 -8.13
C TYR A 360 11.53 6.47 -9.28
N SER A 361 10.75 6.88 -10.29
CA SER A 361 10.38 6.10 -11.46
C SER A 361 10.12 7.06 -12.62
N VAL A 362 10.37 6.60 -13.85
CA VAL A 362 10.20 7.39 -15.09
C VAL A 362 9.28 6.63 -16.03
N PHE A 363 8.36 7.35 -16.67
CA PHE A 363 7.44 6.81 -17.66
C PHE A 363 7.44 7.68 -18.91
N VAL A 364 7.42 7.07 -20.11
CA VAL A 364 7.27 7.79 -21.38
C VAL A 364 6.04 7.28 -22.11
N ASN A 365 5.05 8.13 -22.40
CA ASN A 365 3.75 7.70 -22.93
C ASN A 365 3.11 6.56 -22.10
N GLY A 366 3.32 6.56 -20.78
CA GLY A 366 2.84 5.50 -19.87
C GLY A 366 3.69 4.22 -19.85
N ARG A 367 4.69 4.06 -20.72
CA ARG A 367 5.65 2.96 -20.68
C ARG A 367 6.62 3.16 -19.53
N TYR A 368 6.73 2.14 -18.67
CA TYR A 368 7.73 2.10 -17.61
C TYR A 368 9.15 2.08 -18.19
N MET A 369 10.02 2.94 -17.67
CA MET A 369 11.43 2.96 -18.02
C MET A 369 12.25 2.36 -16.87
N ILE A 370 13.19 1.49 -17.22
CA ILE A 370 14.00 0.71 -16.30
C ILE A 370 15.07 1.60 -15.68
N MET A 371 15.20 1.61 -14.35
CA MET A 371 16.32 2.29 -13.72
C MET A 371 17.62 1.57 -14.10
N SER A 372 18.60 2.29 -14.66
CA SER A 372 19.83 1.70 -15.22
C SER A 372 20.58 0.83 -14.22
N MET A 373 21.08 -0.32 -14.68
CA MET A 373 21.80 -1.28 -13.84
C MET A 373 22.88 -2.01 -14.64
N PRO A 374 23.96 -2.50 -13.98
CA PRO A 374 25.01 -3.26 -14.67
C PRO A 374 24.54 -4.54 -15.37
N VAL A 375 23.34 -5.03 -15.04
CA VAL A 375 22.73 -6.22 -15.65
C VAL A 375 21.49 -5.79 -16.41
N ASN A 376 21.55 -5.95 -17.73
CA ASN A 376 20.45 -5.64 -18.64
C ASN A 376 19.40 -6.74 -18.69
N PHE A 377 18.13 -6.33 -18.72
CA PHE A 377 16.99 -7.22 -18.88
C PHE A 377 15.89 -6.58 -19.72
N LYS A 378 15.08 -7.44 -20.36
CA LYS A 378 13.83 -7.03 -21.01
C LYS A 378 12.92 -6.33 -20.01
N ASN A 379 12.16 -5.35 -20.47
CA ASN A 379 11.29 -4.59 -19.59
C ASN A 379 10.36 -5.50 -18.77
N PRO A 380 10.40 -5.41 -17.44
CA PRO A 380 9.68 -6.35 -16.58
C PRO A 380 8.16 -6.18 -16.68
N THR A 381 7.67 -5.12 -17.33
CA THR A 381 6.24 -4.91 -17.55
C THR A 381 5.70 -5.59 -18.81
N ASP A 382 6.59 -6.18 -19.63
CA ASP A 382 6.17 -6.98 -20.78
C ASP A 382 5.62 -8.34 -20.34
N PRO A 383 4.52 -8.83 -20.92
CA PRO A 383 3.99 -10.16 -20.59
C PRO A 383 5.02 -11.25 -20.90
N THR A 384 5.36 -12.04 -19.88
CA THR A 384 6.20 -13.24 -20.06
C THR A 384 5.34 -14.44 -20.48
N THR A 385 5.91 -15.29 -21.33
CA THR A 385 5.35 -16.63 -21.61
C THR A 385 6.15 -17.76 -20.95
N GLY A 386 7.23 -17.41 -20.23
CA GLY A 386 8.09 -18.34 -19.54
C GLY A 386 7.46 -18.92 -18.28
N THR A 387 8.10 -19.97 -17.75
CA THR A 387 7.72 -20.59 -16.47
C THR A 387 8.96 -20.69 -15.56
N PRO A 388 8.81 -20.91 -14.24
CA PRO A 388 9.95 -21.07 -13.34
C PRO A 388 11.03 -22.08 -13.75
N ASN A 389 10.66 -23.16 -14.45
CA ASN A 389 11.63 -24.15 -14.94
C ASN A 389 12.16 -23.84 -16.35
N ASN A 390 11.51 -22.94 -17.08
CA ASN A 390 11.89 -22.52 -18.42
C ASN A 390 11.55 -21.02 -18.59
N PRO A 391 12.28 -20.13 -17.90
CA PRO A 391 12.02 -18.71 -17.94
C PRO A 391 12.30 -18.16 -19.34
N GLU A 392 11.61 -17.09 -19.72
CA GLU A 392 11.86 -16.45 -21.00
C GLU A 392 13.24 -15.76 -21.00
N PRO A 393 14.13 -16.04 -21.97
CA PRO A 393 15.50 -15.52 -21.97
C PRO A 393 15.57 -13.99 -21.86
N GLY A 394 16.48 -13.52 -21.01
CA GLY A 394 16.76 -12.09 -20.79
C GLY A 394 15.71 -11.34 -19.98
N THR A 395 14.68 -12.01 -19.46
CA THR A 395 13.76 -11.41 -18.47
C THR A 395 14.40 -11.41 -17.08
N VAL A 396 13.84 -10.62 -16.15
CA VAL A 396 14.26 -10.70 -14.74
C VAL A 396 14.19 -12.14 -14.22
N PHE A 397 13.17 -12.90 -14.64
CA PHE A 397 12.92 -14.29 -14.25
C PHE A 397 14.03 -15.25 -14.66
N ASP A 398 14.58 -15.08 -15.85
CA ASP A 398 15.71 -15.85 -16.37
C ASP A 398 17.01 -15.51 -15.62
N LEU A 399 17.23 -14.22 -15.36
CA LEU A 399 18.48 -13.76 -14.77
C LEU A 399 18.58 -13.98 -13.25
N GLY A 400 17.45 -14.07 -12.54
CA GLY A 400 17.46 -14.37 -11.10
C GLY A 400 18.19 -13.35 -10.23
N ILE A 401 18.13 -12.07 -10.62
CA ILE A 401 18.91 -11.00 -9.99
C ILE A 401 18.39 -10.59 -8.61
N TYR A 402 19.33 -10.19 -7.75
CA TYR A 402 19.01 -9.64 -6.43
C TYR A 402 18.76 -8.14 -6.50
N SER A 403 17.87 -7.64 -5.64
CA SER A 403 17.60 -6.22 -5.54
C SER A 403 18.82 -5.45 -4.99
N PRO A 404 19.37 -4.45 -5.71
CA PRO A 404 20.49 -3.64 -5.23
C PRO A 404 20.10 -2.62 -4.15
N VAL A 405 18.80 -2.38 -3.95
CA VAL A 405 18.30 -1.52 -2.86
C VAL A 405 18.13 -2.27 -1.53
N ARG A 406 18.13 -3.61 -1.57
CA ARG A 406 18.05 -4.47 -0.37
C ARG A 406 19.38 -5.13 -0.02
N ASN A 407 20.23 -5.34 -1.00
CA ASN A 407 21.51 -6.05 -0.84
C ASN A 407 22.66 -5.14 -1.24
N ASN A 408 23.78 -5.22 -0.50
CA ASN A 408 25.00 -4.54 -0.90
C ASN A 408 25.70 -5.32 -2.03
N LEU A 409 25.39 -4.95 -3.28
CA LEU A 409 25.96 -5.58 -4.48
C LEU A 409 27.18 -4.84 -5.05
N GLY A 410 27.68 -3.81 -4.36
CA GLY A 410 28.84 -3.03 -4.79
C GLY A 410 28.55 -1.93 -5.82
N TYR A 411 27.29 -1.66 -6.13
CA TYR A 411 26.86 -0.57 -7.01
C TYR A 411 25.56 0.07 -6.49
N GLN A 412 25.18 1.20 -7.10
CA GLN A 412 23.87 1.83 -6.88
C GLN A 412 23.12 1.88 -8.21
N PRO A 413 21.81 1.60 -8.25
CA PRO A 413 21.05 1.66 -9.50
C PRO A 413 20.76 3.11 -9.91
N GLY A 414 20.59 3.33 -11.21
CA GLY A 414 20.23 4.61 -11.81
C GLY A 414 21.43 5.51 -12.07
N THR A 415 22.63 4.96 -12.25
CA THR A 415 23.83 5.73 -12.60
C THR A 415 24.00 5.84 -14.11
N LEU A 416 24.59 6.94 -14.57
CA LEU A 416 24.87 7.13 -15.99
C LEU A 416 25.86 6.10 -16.53
N ALA A 417 26.77 5.60 -15.70
CA ALA A 417 27.77 4.61 -16.11
C ALA A 417 27.13 3.27 -16.53
N ASP A 418 25.96 2.95 -15.97
CA ASP A 418 25.21 1.72 -16.25
C ASP A 418 24.11 1.94 -17.31
N LEU A 419 24.01 3.12 -17.93
CA LEU A 419 22.98 3.41 -18.94
C LEU A 419 23.45 2.95 -20.32
N ASP A 420 23.11 1.73 -20.72
CA ASP A 420 23.67 1.12 -21.93
C ASP A 420 22.67 0.29 -22.78
N THR A 421 21.42 0.14 -22.34
CA THR A 421 20.38 -0.53 -23.13
C THR A 421 19.07 0.26 -23.26
N LEU A 422 18.25 -0.15 -24.23
CA LEU A 422 16.95 0.48 -24.49
C LEU A 422 16.04 0.42 -23.26
N GLU A 423 15.24 1.47 -23.14
CA GLU A 423 14.26 1.70 -22.09
C GLU A 423 14.84 2.01 -20.71
N GLU A 424 16.16 2.20 -20.60
CA GLU A 424 16.77 2.60 -19.35
C GLU A 424 16.75 4.12 -19.10
N TRP A 425 16.86 4.50 -17.82
CA TRP A 425 17.09 5.86 -17.39
C TRP A 425 18.10 5.93 -16.23
N SER A 426 18.82 7.04 -16.15
CA SER A 426 19.70 7.38 -15.04
C SER A 426 19.49 8.83 -14.61
N PHE A 427 19.80 9.15 -13.35
CA PHE A 427 19.62 10.50 -12.83
C PHE A 427 20.82 10.93 -11.98
N ASP A 428 21.37 12.09 -12.33
CA ASP A 428 22.44 12.74 -11.58
C ASP A 428 21.86 13.83 -10.67
N PRO A 429 21.77 13.62 -9.35
CA PRO A 429 21.25 14.62 -8.43
C PRO A 429 22.15 15.85 -8.28
N GLY A 430 23.44 15.76 -8.60
CA GLY A 430 24.37 16.88 -8.48
C GLY A 430 24.19 17.94 -9.57
N THR A 431 23.65 17.53 -10.72
CA THR A 431 23.36 18.42 -11.86
C THR A 431 21.87 18.49 -12.19
N SER A 432 21.03 17.77 -11.44
CA SER A 432 19.61 17.58 -11.73
C SER A 432 19.34 17.04 -13.14
N THR A 433 20.29 16.31 -13.74
CA THR A 433 20.17 15.83 -15.11
C THR A 433 19.56 14.43 -15.15
N LEU A 434 18.47 14.28 -15.90
CA LEU A 434 17.86 13.01 -16.23
C LEU A 434 18.30 12.57 -17.63
N TYR A 435 18.78 11.33 -17.74
CA TYR A 435 19.17 10.69 -18.99
C TYR A 435 18.24 9.52 -19.28
N LEU A 436 17.87 9.34 -20.54
CA LEU A 436 16.91 8.34 -20.98
C LEU A 436 17.38 7.72 -22.30
N TYR A 437 17.46 6.39 -22.35
CA TYR A 437 17.73 5.66 -23.59
C TYR A 437 16.41 5.07 -24.11
N PRO A 438 15.68 5.76 -25.00
CA PRO A 438 14.35 5.32 -25.41
C PRO A 438 14.38 4.21 -26.47
N SER A 439 13.37 3.34 -26.43
CA SER A 439 13.02 2.46 -27.56
C SER A 439 12.14 3.21 -28.59
N PRO A 440 12.08 2.73 -29.85
CA PRO A 440 11.22 3.34 -30.87
C PRO A 440 9.75 3.44 -30.40
N GLY A 441 9.15 4.62 -30.55
CA GLY A 441 7.79 4.93 -30.07
C GLY A 441 7.72 5.57 -28.68
N TYR A 442 8.82 5.53 -27.92
CA TYR A 442 8.92 6.10 -26.57
C TYR A 442 10.04 7.14 -26.47
N ILE A 443 10.27 7.88 -27.56
CA ILE A 443 11.21 9.00 -27.59
C ILE A 443 10.63 10.13 -26.71
N PRO A 444 11.43 10.71 -25.79
CA PRO A 444 10.94 11.76 -24.92
C PRO A 444 10.71 13.05 -25.72
N THR A 445 9.67 13.76 -25.32
CA THR A 445 9.25 15.07 -25.82
C THR A 445 8.96 15.96 -24.61
N SER A 446 8.61 17.22 -24.85
CA SER A 446 8.33 18.17 -23.79
C SER A 446 7.06 17.92 -22.98
N SER A 447 6.29 16.86 -23.25
CA SER A 447 5.02 16.64 -22.54
C SER A 447 4.62 15.17 -22.36
N ASN A 448 5.46 14.22 -22.77
CA ASN A 448 5.12 12.79 -22.70
C ASN A 448 5.89 12.01 -21.62
N VAL A 449 6.74 12.68 -20.84
CA VAL A 449 7.49 12.06 -19.75
C VAL A 449 6.81 12.38 -18.42
N ARG A 450 6.69 11.37 -17.55
CA ARG A 450 6.19 11.54 -16.18
C ARG A 450 7.16 10.94 -15.19
N ILE A 451 7.30 11.57 -14.03
CA ILE A 451 8.18 11.11 -12.95
C ILE A 451 7.40 10.93 -11.66
N ARG A 452 7.70 9.86 -10.92
CA ARG A 452 7.17 9.64 -9.56
C ARG A 452 7.90 10.56 -8.58
N THR A 453 7.15 11.29 -7.77
CA THR A 453 7.68 12.35 -6.89
C THR A 453 7.73 11.96 -5.41
N GLY A 454 6.93 10.97 -4.99
CA GLY A 454 6.81 10.57 -3.60
C GLY A 454 6.55 9.07 -3.43
N LYS A 455 6.53 8.60 -2.18
CA LYS A 455 6.40 7.16 -1.88
C LYS A 455 4.97 6.76 -1.53
N VAL A 456 4.35 7.42 -0.55
CA VAL A 456 2.97 7.13 -0.12
C VAL A 456 2.03 8.14 -0.75
N MET A 457 1.03 7.65 -1.47
CA MET A 457 0.04 8.45 -2.19
C MET A 457 -1.23 8.70 -1.37
N VAL A 458 -1.65 7.70 -0.59
CA VAL A 458 -2.81 7.82 0.31
C VAL A 458 -2.37 7.46 1.72
N SER A 459 -2.65 8.34 2.68
CA SER A 459 -2.30 8.16 4.08
C SER A 459 -3.48 8.51 4.98
N LEU A 460 -3.97 7.53 5.74
CA LEU A 460 -5.13 7.69 6.61
C LEU A 460 -4.77 7.32 8.05
N LYS A 461 -5.22 8.13 9.01
CA LYS A 461 -5.04 7.88 10.44
C LYS A 461 -6.35 8.09 11.20
N ASP A 462 -6.64 7.18 12.13
CA ASP A 462 -7.79 7.24 13.04
C ASP A 462 -9.11 7.42 12.29
N CYS A 463 -9.35 6.54 11.31
CA CYS A 463 -10.52 6.60 10.45
C CYS A 463 -11.46 5.41 10.67
N SER A 464 -12.71 5.53 10.24
CA SER A 464 -13.65 4.42 10.21
C SER A 464 -14.52 4.52 8.96
N GLN A 465 -14.92 3.39 8.38
CA GLN A 465 -15.85 3.34 7.22
C GLN A 465 -15.36 4.19 6.03
N MET A 466 -14.05 4.16 5.79
CA MET A 466 -13.45 4.79 4.60
C MET A 466 -13.44 3.78 3.45
N GLU A 467 -14.00 4.16 2.31
CA GLU A 467 -14.13 3.27 1.15
C GLU A 467 -13.52 3.89 -0.11
N PHE A 468 -12.75 3.09 -0.86
CA PHE A 468 -12.22 3.44 -2.18
C PHE A 468 -12.74 2.45 -3.22
N ARG A 469 -13.45 2.92 -4.25
CA ARG A 469 -14.11 2.06 -5.23
C ARG A 469 -13.92 2.52 -6.68
N ASN A 470 -13.74 1.59 -7.62
CA ASN A 470 -13.65 1.91 -9.04
C ASN A 470 -12.52 2.91 -9.37
N LEU A 471 -11.31 2.68 -8.83
CA LEU A 471 -10.16 3.57 -8.98
C LEU A 471 -8.93 2.83 -9.50
N HIS A 472 -8.11 3.51 -10.31
CA HIS A 472 -6.75 3.08 -10.62
C HIS A 472 -5.75 3.89 -9.79
N PHE A 473 -5.11 3.25 -8.83
CA PHE A 473 -3.95 3.78 -8.11
C PHE A 473 -2.67 3.52 -8.92
N PHE A 474 -2.05 4.58 -9.42
CA PHE A 474 -0.87 4.49 -10.26
C PHE A 474 0.35 5.12 -9.58
N SER A 475 1.44 4.38 -9.45
CA SER A 475 2.74 4.88 -8.98
C SER A 475 2.75 5.47 -7.56
N GLY A 476 2.12 4.78 -6.60
CA GLY A 476 1.99 5.25 -5.23
C GLY A 476 1.42 4.18 -4.29
N SER A 477 1.85 4.15 -3.03
CA SER A 477 1.31 3.21 -2.04
C SER A 477 0.21 3.82 -1.17
N ILE A 478 -0.68 2.99 -0.64
CA ILE A 478 -1.64 3.35 0.40
C ILE A 478 -1.14 2.91 1.77
N LYS A 479 -1.24 3.79 2.77
CA LYS A 479 -1.04 3.46 4.18
C LYS A 479 -2.22 3.90 5.02
N THR A 480 -2.67 3.01 5.89
CA THR A 480 -3.65 3.36 6.92
C THR A 480 -3.17 2.92 8.29
N ILE A 481 -3.50 3.68 9.31
CA ILE A 481 -3.17 3.40 10.71
C ILE A 481 -4.45 3.59 11.54
N GLN A 482 -4.83 2.54 12.28
CA GLN A 482 -6.02 2.54 13.13
C GLN A 482 -7.27 2.95 12.36
N CYS A 483 -7.48 2.29 11.22
CA CYS A 483 -8.63 2.51 10.37
C CYS A 483 -9.53 1.28 10.34
N ASP A 484 -10.72 1.40 10.92
CA ASP A 484 -11.69 0.31 11.03
C ASP A 484 -12.66 0.33 9.85
N HIS A 485 -13.10 -0.84 9.38
CA HIS A 485 -13.99 -0.97 8.21
C HIS A 485 -13.44 -0.25 6.96
N PHE A 486 -12.12 -0.29 6.77
CA PHE A 486 -11.47 0.26 5.58
C PHE A 486 -11.68 -0.67 4.38
N VAL A 487 -12.25 -0.15 3.30
CA VAL A 487 -12.60 -0.92 2.10
C VAL A 487 -11.85 -0.41 0.89
N VAL A 488 -11.26 -1.33 0.13
CA VAL A 488 -10.85 -1.09 -1.26
C VAL A 488 -11.54 -2.14 -2.14
N GLU A 489 -12.36 -1.68 -3.07
CA GLU A 489 -13.19 -2.53 -3.93
C GLU A 489 -13.08 -2.12 -5.40
N ASP A 490 -13.21 -3.09 -6.32
CA ASP A 490 -13.27 -2.86 -7.78
C ASP A 490 -12.14 -1.96 -8.32
N SER A 491 -10.93 -2.12 -7.80
CA SER A 491 -9.83 -1.17 -8.02
C SER A 491 -8.56 -1.84 -8.53
N LYS A 492 -7.72 -1.03 -9.17
CA LYS A 492 -6.44 -1.47 -9.75
C LYS A 492 -5.27 -0.72 -9.13
N PHE A 493 -4.17 -1.42 -8.90
CA PHE A 493 -2.91 -0.89 -8.42
C PHE A 493 -1.80 -1.24 -9.40
N SER A 494 -1.16 -0.22 -9.98
CA SER A 494 0.03 -0.39 -10.80
C SER A 494 1.20 0.39 -10.20
N PHE A 495 2.37 -0.23 -10.07
CA PHE A 495 3.58 0.46 -9.60
C PHE A 495 3.48 1.07 -8.19
N SER A 496 2.68 0.52 -7.26
CA SER A 496 2.64 1.11 -5.90
C SER A 496 4.02 1.15 -5.24
N THR A 497 4.88 0.18 -5.57
CA THR A 497 6.30 0.20 -5.20
C THR A 497 7.19 0.03 -6.41
N ASP A 498 8.35 0.66 -6.34
CA ASP A 498 9.45 0.52 -7.29
C ASP A 498 10.78 0.58 -6.54
N MET A 499 11.92 0.37 -7.21
CA MET A 499 13.30 0.41 -6.70
C MET A 499 13.49 1.24 -5.42
N LYS A 500 13.66 2.57 -5.56
CA LYS A 500 13.85 3.48 -4.43
C LYS A 500 12.53 3.89 -3.76
N ALA A 501 11.39 3.59 -4.40
CA ALA A 501 10.03 3.76 -3.87
C ALA A 501 9.61 2.54 -3.03
N ASN A 502 10.36 2.32 -1.94
CA ASN A 502 10.37 1.10 -1.15
C ASN A 502 9.36 1.11 0.02
N ILE A 503 8.13 1.58 -0.22
CA ILE A 503 7.07 1.56 0.79
C ILE A 503 5.83 0.89 0.18
N GLY A 504 5.43 -0.26 0.72
CA GLY A 504 4.30 -1.06 0.22
C GLY A 504 2.96 -0.67 0.82
N ASN A 505 1.89 -1.14 0.17
CA ASN A 505 0.52 -0.93 0.65
C ASN A 505 0.31 -1.61 2.01
N LYS A 506 -0.23 -0.87 2.98
CA LYS A 506 -0.37 -1.38 4.35
C LYS A 506 -1.59 -0.83 5.09
N VAL A 507 -2.35 -1.73 5.68
CA VAL A 507 -3.38 -1.41 6.67
C VAL A 507 -2.86 -1.84 8.04
N TYR A 508 -2.61 -0.88 8.93
CA TYR A 508 -2.03 -1.12 10.24
C TYR A 508 -3.07 -0.91 11.35
N ARG A 509 -3.19 -1.89 12.26
CA ARG A 509 -3.94 -1.77 13.53
C ARG A 509 -5.46 -1.47 13.47
N GLY A 510 -6.12 -1.55 12.32
CA GLY A 510 -7.58 -1.49 12.22
C GLY A 510 -8.30 -2.82 12.45
N GLU A 511 -9.61 -2.83 12.25
CA GLU A 511 -10.49 -4.01 12.23
C GLU A 511 -11.35 -4.05 10.96
N TYR A 512 -11.73 -5.26 10.51
CA TYR A 512 -12.63 -5.49 9.38
C TYR A 512 -12.18 -4.83 8.07
N GLY A 513 -10.87 -4.86 7.78
CA GLY A 513 -10.34 -4.36 6.51
C GLY A 513 -10.71 -5.26 5.34
N ILE A 514 -11.21 -4.69 4.24
CA ILE A 514 -11.67 -5.43 3.06
C ILE A 514 -10.85 -5.01 1.83
N LEU A 515 -10.33 -6.01 1.13
CA LEU A 515 -9.78 -5.87 -0.21
C LEU A 515 -10.56 -6.81 -1.13
N ARG A 516 -11.35 -6.27 -2.05
CA ARG A 516 -12.24 -7.06 -2.92
C ARG A 516 -12.13 -6.65 -4.39
N ASN A 517 -12.20 -7.62 -5.32
CA ASN A 517 -12.26 -7.37 -6.77
C ASN A 517 -11.09 -6.48 -7.26
N CYS A 518 -9.89 -6.69 -6.70
CA CYS A 518 -8.74 -5.83 -6.96
C CYS A 518 -7.68 -6.51 -7.83
N VAL A 519 -6.94 -5.70 -8.60
CA VAL A 519 -5.78 -6.14 -9.37
C VAL A 519 -4.53 -5.40 -8.91
N PHE A 520 -3.46 -6.12 -8.61
CA PHE A 520 -2.14 -5.59 -8.29
C PHE A 520 -1.15 -6.06 -9.35
N GLU A 521 -0.47 -5.11 -9.98
CA GLU A 521 0.48 -5.42 -11.05
C GLU A 521 1.71 -4.51 -11.09
N ASN A 522 2.78 -5.04 -11.68
CA ASN A 522 3.99 -4.29 -12.00
C ASN A 522 4.58 -3.58 -10.77
N MET A 523 4.87 -4.35 -9.72
CA MET A 523 5.36 -3.84 -8.44
C MET A 523 6.70 -4.50 -8.15
N ASN A 524 7.67 -3.77 -7.62
CA ASN A 524 9.05 -4.26 -7.65
C ASN A 524 9.64 -4.59 -6.26
N SER A 525 9.46 -3.72 -5.26
CA SER A 525 10.39 -3.66 -4.13
C SER A 525 9.79 -3.96 -2.75
N MET A 526 8.47 -4.08 -2.63
CA MET A 526 7.78 -4.42 -1.37
C MET A 526 6.56 -5.30 -1.62
N SER A 527 6.00 -5.85 -0.53
CA SER A 527 4.73 -6.56 -0.55
C SER A 527 3.64 -5.75 -1.27
N PRO A 528 2.87 -6.40 -2.18
CA PRO A 528 1.80 -5.72 -2.90
C PRO A 528 0.65 -5.31 -1.96
N TRP A 529 0.44 -6.05 -0.86
CA TRP A 529 -0.53 -5.70 0.18
C TRP A 529 -0.21 -6.34 1.53
N THR A 530 -0.31 -5.57 2.61
CA THR A 530 -0.10 -6.04 3.98
C THR A 530 -1.21 -5.60 4.92
N PHE A 531 -1.91 -6.55 5.53
CA PHE A 531 -2.68 -6.32 6.75
C PHE A 531 -1.78 -6.59 7.96
N HIS A 532 -1.34 -5.55 8.68
CA HIS A 532 -0.46 -5.71 9.85
C HIS A 532 -1.19 -5.32 11.13
N ALA A 533 -1.24 -6.24 12.09
CA ALA A 533 -2.03 -6.09 13.30
C ALA A 533 -3.51 -5.73 13.02
N ASN A 534 -4.02 -6.02 11.83
CA ASN A 534 -5.43 -5.79 11.50
C ASN A 534 -6.25 -7.02 11.94
N MET A 535 -7.40 -6.79 12.57
CA MET A 535 -8.30 -7.85 13.04
C MET A 535 -9.37 -8.13 11.99
N TYR A 536 -9.68 -9.40 11.75
CA TYR A 536 -10.76 -9.83 10.84
C TYR A 536 -10.63 -9.37 9.37
N PRO A 537 -9.44 -9.35 8.74
CA PRO A 537 -9.31 -8.89 7.36
C PRO A 537 -9.89 -9.88 6.34
N LEU A 538 -10.44 -9.36 5.25
CA LEU A 538 -10.94 -10.11 4.09
C LEU A 538 -10.17 -9.72 2.83
N VAL A 539 -9.65 -10.73 2.13
CA VAL A 539 -9.12 -10.63 0.76
C VAL A 539 -9.97 -11.54 -0.13
N ASP A 540 -10.72 -10.95 -1.06
CA ASP A 540 -11.76 -11.65 -1.83
C ASP A 540 -11.71 -11.30 -3.33
N ASN A 541 -11.52 -12.29 -4.20
CA ASN A 541 -11.42 -12.10 -5.65
C ASN A 541 -10.33 -11.09 -6.05
N VAL A 542 -9.09 -11.36 -5.65
CA VAL A 542 -7.93 -10.47 -5.87
C VAL A 542 -6.87 -11.15 -6.73
N LEU A 543 -6.35 -10.42 -7.72
CA LEU A 543 -5.25 -10.85 -8.58
C LEU A 543 -3.97 -10.09 -8.22
N PHE A 544 -2.93 -10.83 -7.83
CA PHE A 544 -1.56 -10.34 -7.75
C PHE A 544 -0.77 -10.94 -8.92
N GLN A 545 -0.30 -10.10 -9.83
CA GLN A 545 0.45 -10.56 -11.00
C GLN A 545 1.70 -9.70 -11.24
N ASN A 546 2.80 -10.31 -11.65
CA ASN A 546 4.03 -9.57 -11.96
C ASN A 546 4.46 -8.58 -10.85
N THR A 547 4.29 -9.02 -9.60
CA THR A 547 4.73 -8.32 -8.39
C THR A 547 6.01 -8.97 -7.88
N ASP A 548 6.89 -8.18 -7.30
CA ASP A 548 8.21 -8.59 -6.79
C ASP A 548 9.09 -9.10 -7.94
N TRP A 549 9.99 -8.25 -8.47
CA TRP A 549 10.79 -8.58 -9.67
C TRP A 549 12.18 -9.13 -9.34
N PHE A 550 12.56 -9.13 -8.06
CA PHE A 550 13.89 -9.53 -7.62
C PHE A 550 13.82 -10.80 -6.79
N ARG A 551 14.85 -11.63 -6.94
CA ARG A 551 15.04 -12.85 -6.17
C ARG A 551 15.32 -12.55 -4.70
N GLY A 552 14.82 -13.43 -3.83
CA GLY A 552 15.21 -13.55 -2.42
C GLY A 552 14.61 -12.48 -1.50
N THR A 553 13.58 -11.78 -1.95
CA THR A 553 12.96 -10.66 -1.23
C THR A 553 11.82 -11.13 -0.33
N ALA A 554 11.17 -12.25 -0.67
CA ALA A 554 10.03 -12.81 0.07
C ALA A 554 8.89 -11.80 0.25
N ASN A 555 8.55 -10.98 -0.75
CA ASN A 555 7.50 -9.96 -0.61
C ASN A 555 6.09 -10.51 -0.84
N TYR A 556 5.63 -11.39 0.05
CA TYR A 556 4.28 -11.94 0.02
C TYR A 556 3.19 -10.86 0.21
N PRO A 557 2.05 -10.91 -0.50
CA PRO A 557 0.79 -10.44 0.06
C PRO A 557 0.51 -11.17 1.38
N ASN A 558 0.21 -10.42 2.44
CA ASN A 558 0.19 -11.00 3.79
C ASN A 558 -0.82 -10.41 4.78
N THR A 559 -1.19 -11.24 5.75
CA THR A 559 -1.74 -10.83 7.03
C THR A 559 -0.76 -11.20 8.14
N ALA A 560 -0.26 -10.20 8.86
CA ALA A 560 0.69 -10.37 9.96
C ALA A 560 0.10 -9.87 11.27
N ALA A 561 0.33 -10.62 12.35
CA ALA A 561 -0.02 -10.23 13.73
C ALA A 561 -1.50 -9.90 13.99
N ASN A 562 -2.45 -10.60 13.34
CA ASN A 562 -3.90 -10.44 13.51
C ASN A 562 -4.43 -10.92 14.87
N PHE A 563 -3.88 -10.40 15.97
CA PHE A 563 -4.31 -10.68 17.32
C PHE A 563 -4.12 -9.48 18.27
N ARG A 564 -4.71 -9.56 19.46
CA ARG A 564 -4.56 -8.61 20.58
C ARG A 564 -4.32 -9.38 21.88
N GLY A 565 -3.57 -8.80 22.81
CA GLY A 565 -3.25 -9.40 24.12
C GLY A 565 -1.81 -9.90 24.25
N SER A 566 -1.51 -10.57 25.36
CA SER A 566 -0.21 -11.13 25.68
C SER A 566 -0.35 -12.58 26.14
N TYR A 567 0.59 -13.44 25.75
CA TYR A 567 0.68 -14.82 26.24
C TYR A 567 0.82 -14.91 27.77
N SER A 568 1.40 -13.90 28.41
CA SER A 568 1.54 -13.83 29.87
C SER A 568 0.26 -13.42 30.60
N GLY A 569 -0.72 -12.84 29.88
CA GLY A 569 -1.96 -12.30 30.43
C GLY A 569 -3.17 -13.23 30.29
N GLY A 570 -3.00 -14.42 29.72
CA GLY A 570 -4.05 -15.44 29.58
C GLY A 570 -5.02 -15.24 28.40
N ASP A 571 -5.30 -14.00 28.00
CA ASP A 571 -6.29 -13.69 26.97
C ASP A 571 -5.65 -13.16 25.68
N ILE A 572 -5.60 -14.01 24.64
CA ILE A 572 -5.27 -13.59 23.28
C ILE A 572 -6.51 -13.69 22.41
N ILE A 573 -6.93 -12.56 21.86
CA ILE A 573 -8.02 -12.47 20.89
C ILE A 573 -7.41 -12.54 19.50
N PHE A 574 -7.88 -13.46 18.67
CA PHE A 574 -7.44 -13.64 17.29
C PHE A 574 -8.50 -13.08 16.33
N GLY A 575 -8.04 -12.35 15.31
CA GLY A 575 -8.89 -11.79 14.26
C GLY A 575 -8.77 -12.59 12.98
N THR A 576 -9.55 -13.66 12.83
CA THR A 576 -9.55 -14.58 11.69
C THR A 576 -9.40 -13.85 10.34
N SER A 577 -8.36 -14.18 9.57
CA SER A 577 -8.16 -13.62 8.23
C SER A 577 -8.71 -14.54 7.14
N VAL A 578 -9.47 -14.01 6.19
CA VAL A 578 -10.07 -14.78 5.09
C VAL A 578 -9.42 -14.40 3.76
N TRP A 579 -9.00 -15.41 3.00
CA TRP A 579 -8.42 -15.31 1.66
C TRP A 579 -9.23 -16.20 0.73
N ARG A 580 -10.01 -15.60 -0.17
CA ARG A 580 -10.97 -16.29 -1.03
C ARG A 580 -10.82 -15.82 -2.47
N TYR A 581 -10.86 -16.74 -3.43
CA TYR A 581 -10.71 -16.43 -4.87
C TYR A 581 -9.44 -15.62 -5.18
N VAL A 582 -8.33 -15.89 -4.46
CA VAL A 582 -7.08 -15.15 -4.64
C VAL A 582 -6.21 -15.83 -5.67
N THR A 583 -5.73 -15.07 -6.66
CA THR A 583 -4.73 -15.53 -7.62
C THR A 583 -3.40 -14.81 -7.40
N VAL A 584 -2.32 -15.55 -7.26
CA VAL A 584 -0.94 -15.02 -7.34
C VAL A 584 -0.27 -15.69 -8.52
N LYS A 585 0.23 -14.91 -9.49
CA LYS A 585 0.89 -15.49 -10.66
C LYS A 585 2.05 -14.69 -11.23
N ASP A 586 3.01 -15.43 -11.79
CA ASP A 586 4.13 -14.88 -12.56
C ASP A 586 4.92 -13.85 -11.71
N VAL A 587 5.43 -14.29 -10.55
CA VAL A 587 6.08 -13.44 -9.53
C VAL A 587 7.44 -14.02 -9.10
N PHE A 588 8.45 -13.18 -8.81
CA PHE A 588 9.63 -13.64 -8.05
C PHE A 588 9.35 -13.77 -6.56
N GLY A 589 8.28 -13.12 -6.09
CA GLY A 589 7.74 -13.43 -4.79
C GLY A 589 7.27 -14.88 -4.73
N ALA A 590 6.81 -15.27 -3.55
CA ALA A 590 6.13 -16.54 -3.37
C ALA A 590 4.60 -16.31 -3.35
N GLY A 591 3.81 -17.20 -2.76
CA GLY A 591 2.34 -17.08 -2.81
C GLY A 591 1.79 -16.07 -1.79
N ILE A 592 1.11 -16.54 -0.77
CA ILE A 592 0.48 -15.74 0.28
C ILE A 592 0.99 -16.16 1.67
N THR A 593 0.99 -15.22 2.63
CA THR A 593 1.15 -15.56 4.05
C THR A 593 -0.08 -15.13 4.86
N PRO A 594 -1.07 -16.03 5.05
CA PRO A 594 -2.25 -15.74 5.85
C PRO A 594 -1.92 -15.76 7.35
N GLY A 595 -2.75 -15.08 8.15
CA GLY A 595 -2.57 -14.90 9.60
C GLY A 595 -3.04 -16.10 10.44
N TYR A 596 -3.20 -15.88 11.73
CA TYR A 596 -3.78 -16.86 12.67
C TYR A 596 -5.24 -17.17 12.32
N ARG A 597 -5.65 -18.43 12.56
CA ARG A 597 -7.02 -18.91 12.36
C ARG A 597 -7.57 -18.55 10.98
N SER A 598 -6.72 -18.64 9.96
CA SER A 598 -7.07 -18.14 8.63
C SER A 598 -7.91 -19.16 7.84
N LEU A 599 -8.82 -18.68 7.01
CA LEU A 599 -9.40 -19.45 5.89
C LEU A 599 -8.70 -19.06 4.59
N VAL A 600 -8.16 -20.04 3.87
CA VAL A 600 -7.72 -19.91 2.47
C VAL A 600 -8.58 -20.83 1.62
N GLU A 601 -9.31 -20.29 0.65
CA GLU A 601 -10.12 -21.11 -0.25
C GLU A 601 -10.22 -20.59 -1.68
N TYR A 602 -10.49 -21.49 -2.63
CA TYR A 602 -10.65 -21.17 -4.06
C TYR A 602 -9.50 -20.35 -4.64
N SER A 603 -8.29 -20.53 -4.10
CA SER A 603 -7.14 -19.72 -4.45
C SER A 603 -6.20 -20.47 -5.41
N ARG A 604 -5.61 -19.75 -6.37
CA ARG A 604 -4.67 -20.30 -7.35
C ARG A 604 -3.34 -19.56 -7.26
N LEU A 605 -2.29 -20.28 -6.88
CA LEU A 605 -0.94 -19.76 -6.75
C LEU A 605 -0.07 -20.46 -7.79
N GLU A 606 0.35 -19.74 -8.82
CA GLU A 606 0.88 -20.34 -10.05
C GLU A 606 2.15 -19.63 -10.53
N ASN A 607 3.15 -20.36 -11.00
CA ASN A 607 4.40 -19.80 -11.53
C ASN A 607 5.11 -18.88 -10.54
N LEU A 608 5.57 -19.46 -9.43
CA LEU A 608 6.30 -18.78 -8.37
C LEU A 608 7.81 -19.01 -8.56
N TYR A 609 8.57 -17.96 -8.85
CA TYR A 609 9.99 -18.04 -9.22
C TYR A 609 10.95 -17.94 -8.01
N GLU A 610 10.42 -17.73 -6.80
CA GLU A 610 11.23 -17.48 -5.61
C GLU A 610 12.13 -18.66 -5.21
N LEU A 611 13.34 -18.33 -4.72
CA LEU A 611 14.40 -19.27 -4.37
C LEU A 611 14.74 -19.20 -2.88
N ILE A 612 13.72 -19.39 -2.03
CA ILE A 612 13.83 -19.31 -0.56
C ILE A 612 13.27 -20.56 0.12
N ASP A 613 13.55 -20.70 1.42
CA ASP A 613 12.83 -21.64 2.28
C ASP A 613 11.43 -21.11 2.60
N GLY A 614 10.52 -21.16 1.61
CA GLY A 614 9.18 -20.58 1.64
C GLY A 614 8.11 -21.50 1.04
N SER A 615 6.92 -20.95 0.74
CA SER A 615 5.84 -21.73 0.13
C SER A 615 4.79 -20.92 -0.61
N GLY A 616 3.92 -21.57 -1.39
CA GLY A 616 2.71 -20.97 -1.92
C GLY A 616 1.79 -20.48 -0.81
N VAL A 617 1.37 -21.36 0.11
CA VAL A 617 0.64 -20.95 1.33
C VAL A 617 1.55 -21.10 2.54
N GLN A 618 2.10 -19.97 2.99
CA GLN A 618 3.08 -19.93 4.07
C GLN A 618 2.45 -19.50 5.39
N ARG A 619 2.44 -20.39 6.39
CA ARG A 619 2.07 -20.04 7.76
C ARG A 619 3.29 -20.13 8.66
N ASN A 620 3.77 -18.96 9.07
CA ASN A 620 4.88 -18.81 10.01
C ASN A 620 4.38 -18.68 11.45
N GLY A 621 5.22 -19.08 12.41
CA GLY A 621 4.80 -19.14 13.81
C GLY A 621 3.68 -20.17 14.01
N ALA A 622 2.88 -20.02 15.06
CA ALA A 622 1.74 -20.90 15.29
C ALA A 622 0.49 -20.49 14.47
N SER A 623 0.65 -19.74 13.36
CA SER A 623 -0.47 -19.22 12.55
C SER A 623 -1.29 -20.31 11.87
N ALA A 624 -0.75 -21.54 11.76
CA ALA A 624 -1.51 -22.70 11.32
C ALA A 624 -2.61 -23.13 12.32
N THR A 625 -2.54 -22.70 13.58
CA THR A 625 -3.52 -23.09 14.59
C THR A 625 -4.94 -22.70 14.19
N LEU A 626 -5.87 -23.66 14.18
CA LEU A 626 -7.28 -23.49 13.79
C LEU A 626 -7.45 -22.83 12.41
N SER A 627 -6.52 -23.10 11.49
CA SER A 627 -6.58 -22.58 10.12
C SER A 627 -7.13 -23.63 9.15
N THR A 628 -7.79 -23.19 8.09
CA THR A 628 -8.28 -24.07 7.01
C THR A 628 -7.69 -23.64 5.68
N THR A 629 -7.25 -24.61 4.87
CA THR A 629 -6.95 -24.41 3.44
C THR A 629 -7.78 -25.39 2.63
N ARG A 630 -8.63 -24.90 1.73
CA ARG A 630 -9.51 -25.79 0.95
C ARG A 630 -9.71 -25.37 -0.49
N TYR A 631 -10.06 -26.31 -1.36
CA TYR A 631 -10.42 -26.03 -2.76
C TYR A 631 -9.41 -25.13 -3.47
N SER A 632 -8.10 -25.37 -3.30
CA SER A 632 -7.05 -24.45 -3.75
C SER A 632 -5.95 -25.17 -4.53
N TRP A 633 -5.26 -24.42 -5.39
CA TRP A 633 -4.26 -24.94 -6.31
C TRP A 633 -2.93 -24.20 -6.15
N ILE A 634 -1.86 -24.95 -5.89
CA ILE A 634 -0.50 -24.43 -5.81
C ILE A 634 0.34 -25.15 -6.86
N ILE A 635 0.70 -24.41 -7.92
CA ILE A 635 1.21 -24.97 -9.17
C ILE A 635 2.54 -24.31 -9.52
N ASN A 636 3.56 -25.13 -9.76
CA ASN A 636 4.81 -24.72 -10.37
C ASN A 636 5.60 -23.67 -9.56
N GLY A 637 5.97 -24.03 -8.32
CA GLY A 637 6.95 -23.32 -7.49
C GLY A 637 8.16 -24.23 -7.19
N PRO A 638 9.07 -24.45 -8.15
CA PRO A 638 10.07 -25.54 -8.11
C PRO A 638 11.03 -25.50 -6.92
N ASP A 639 11.21 -24.34 -6.30
CA ASP A 639 12.06 -24.14 -5.12
C ASP A 639 11.29 -23.90 -3.81
N LEU A 640 9.96 -23.86 -3.90
CA LEU A 640 9.05 -23.60 -2.79
C LEU A 640 8.32 -24.88 -2.35
N ASN A 641 7.79 -24.87 -1.12
CA ASN A 641 6.77 -25.86 -0.75
C ASN A 641 5.42 -25.40 -1.30
N GLY A 642 4.47 -26.29 -1.58
CA GLY A 642 3.12 -25.84 -1.95
C GLY A 642 2.40 -25.22 -0.75
N ILE A 643 2.24 -26.00 0.32
CA ILE A 643 1.79 -25.53 1.64
C ILE A 643 2.88 -25.78 2.67
N ARG A 644 3.12 -24.79 3.54
CA ARG A 644 4.04 -24.95 4.66
C ARG A 644 3.51 -24.38 5.96
N TRP A 645 3.48 -25.23 6.98
CA TRP A 645 3.30 -24.84 8.38
C TRP A 645 4.67 -24.90 9.06
N ASN A 646 5.18 -23.75 9.50
CA ASN A 646 6.54 -23.66 10.00
C ASN A 646 6.70 -22.70 11.20
N SER A 647 7.39 -23.17 12.23
CA SER A 647 7.66 -22.39 13.45
C SER A 647 8.70 -23.06 14.34
N GLY A 648 9.02 -22.40 15.47
CA GLY A 648 9.68 -23.05 16.61
C GLY A 648 8.82 -24.17 17.18
N CYS A 649 7.61 -23.80 17.65
CA CYS A 649 6.55 -24.72 18.06
C CYS A 649 5.36 -24.62 17.09
N GLY A 650 5.03 -25.74 16.45
CA GLY A 650 4.04 -25.91 15.38
C GLY A 650 2.65 -25.42 15.77
N GLY A 651 1.88 -25.02 14.77
CA GLY A 651 0.43 -24.86 14.97
C GLY A 651 -0.23 -26.21 15.22
N THR A 652 -1.50 -26.19 15.62
CA THR A 652 -2.29 -27.39 15.94
C THR A 652 -3.72 -27.25 15.43
N TYR A 653 -4.43 -28.35 15.16
CA TYR A 653 -5.83 -28.27 14.72
C TYR A 653 -5.96 -27.47 13.43
N ALA A 654 -5.21 -27.84 12.40
CA ALA A 654 -5.27 -27.18 11.10
C ALA A 654 -5.86 -28.13 10.06
N ASP A 655 -6.72 -27.62 9.19
CA ASP A 655 -7.39 -28.42 8.16
C ASP A 655 -6.81 -28.07 6.78
N ALA A 656 -6.52 -29.10 6.00
CA ALA A 656 -6.25 -29.00 4.58
C ALA A 656 -7.12 -30.02 3.85
N HIS A 657 -8.06 -29.57 3.01
CA HIS A 657 -8.88 -30.49 2.21
C HIS A 657 -9.17 -30.03 0.78
N HIS A 658 -9.19 -30.96 -0.18
CA HIS A 658 -9.41 -30.64 -1.60
C HIS A 658 -8.36 -29.65 -2.13
N VAL A 659 -7.08 -29.93 -1.86
CA VAL A 659 -5.96 -29.05 -2.24
C VAL A 659 -5.03 -29.77 -3.21
N VAL A 660 -4.65 -29.05 -4.27
CA VAL A 660 -3.68 -29.49 -5.27
C VAL A 660 -2.35 -28.79 -5.05
N SER A 661 -1.25 -29.56 -5.02
CA SER A 661 0.11 -29.05 -4.89
C SER A 661 1.07 -29.79 -5.82
N VAL A 662 1.39 -29.17 -6.96
CA VAL A 662 2.06 -29.85 -8.08
C VAL A 662 3.22 -29.03 -8.64
N GLY A 663 4.30 -29.69 -9.07
CA GLY A 663 5.45 -29.02 -9.67
C GLY A 663 6.29 -28.17 -8.71
N ASN A 664 6.11 -28.36 -7.40
CA ASN A 664 6.81 -27.60 -6.37
C ASN A 664 8.09 -28.31 -5.91
N ARG A 665 8.92 -27.70 -5.04
CA ARG A 665 10.02 -28.42 -4.39
C ARG A 665 9.51 -29.56 -3.51
N ARG A 666 8.44 -29.26 -2.77
CA ARG A 666 7.69 -30.18 -1.92
C ARG A 666 6.21 -29.84 -2.00
N GLY A 667 5.33 -30.84 -1.93
CA GLY A 667 3.90 -30.59 -2.02
C GLY A 667 3.33 -29.94 -0.74
N PHE A 668 3.34 -30.70 0.35
CA PHE A 668 2.75 -30.33 1.64
C PHE A 668 3.77 -30.58 2.75
N ARG A 669 4.18 -29.53 3.48
CA ARG A 669 5.06 -29.63 4.64
C ARG A 669 4.32 -29.18 5.90
N LEU A 670 3.67 -30.15 6.54
CA LEU A 670 2.69 -29.98 7.62
C LEU A 670 3.34 -30.36 8.95
N LYS A 671 3.79 -29.36 9.71
CA LYS A 671 4.42 -29.53 11.03
C LYS A 671 3.47 -29.09 12.14
N GLY A 672 3.56 -29.75 13.29
CA GLY A 672 2.65 -29.57 14.41
C GLY A 672 1.99 -30.89 14.78
N ASP A 673 0.76 -30.83 15.30
CA ASP A 673 -0.05 -32.02 15.57
C ASP A 673 -1.56 -31.69 15.54
N HIS A 674 -2.41 -32.72 15.60
CA HIS A 674 -3.87 -32.64 15.50
C HIS A 674 -4.35 -32.02 14.18
N HIS A 675 -3.66 -32.26 13.07
CA HIS A 675 -4.06 -31.74 11.77
C HIS A 675 -4.94 -32.71 11.00
N ASP A 676 -5.88 -32.17 10.22
CA ASP A 676 -6.67 -32.94 9.25
C ASP A 676 -6.13 -32.68 7.84
N ALA A 677 -5.48 -33.68 7.25
CA ALA A 677 -4.97 -33.67 5.88
C ALA A 677 -5.80 -34.63 5.01
N LEU A 678 -6.75 -34.08 4.25
CA LEU A 678 -7.82 -34.84 3.59
C LEU A 678 -7.85 -34.50 2.11
N HIS A 679 -8.15 -35.43 1.20
CA HIS A 679 -8.37 -35.08 -0.22
C HIS A 679 -7.22 -34.23 -0.82
N LEU A 680 -5.97 -34.56 -0.51
CA LEU A 680 -4.80 -33.84 -1.01
C LEU A 680 -4.28 -34.49 -2.30
N LEU A 681 -3.79 -33.69 -3.24
CA LEU A 681 -3.13 -34.17 -4.45
C LEU A 681 -1.74 -33.56 -4.57
N ALA A 682 -0.72 -34.39 -4.61
CA ALA A 682 0.65 -33.96 -4.89
C ALA A 682 1.41 -34.94 -5.80
N TYR A 683 1.96 -34.39 -6.88
CA TYR A 683 2.80 -35.09 -7.86
C TYR A 683 3.70 -34.10 -8.61
N ASP A 684 4.68 -34.60 -9.36
CA ASP A 684 5.69 -33.81 -10.08
C ASP A 684 6.49 -32.85 -9.15
N ASN A 685 6.40 -33.03 -7.82
CA ASN A 685 7.22 -32.27 -6.87
C ASN A 685 8.64 -32.86 -6.81
N ALA A 686 9.64 -32.00 -6.62
CA ALA A 686 11.05 -32.38 -6.72
C ALA A 686 11.53 -33.36 -5.62
N THR A 687 10.89 -33.35 -4.45
CA THR A 687 11.28 -34.21 -3.32
C THR A 687 10.08 -34.91 -2.66
N LEU A 688 9.59 -34.41 -1.52
CA LEU A 688 8.46 -34.98 -0.80
C LEU A 688 7.15 -34.34 -1.26
N ASP A 689 6.16 -35.15 -1.58
CA ASP A 689 4.82 -34.70 -1.91
C ASP A 689 4.03 -34.37 -0.65
N VAL A 690 3.96 -35.29 0.30
CA VAL A 690 3.24 -35.09 1.56
C VAL A 690 4.16 -35.39 2.73
N SER A 691 4.29 -34.45 3.65
CA SER A 691 5.09 -34.61 4.86
C SER A 691 4.36 -34.08 6.08
N LEU A 692 3.88 -35.03 6.89
CA LEU A 692 3.43 -34.86 8.27
C LEU A 692 4.58 -35.22 9.22
N ALA A 693 5.59 -34.35 9.24
CA ALA A 693 6.84 -34.63 9.94
C ALA A 693 6.65 -34.73 11.46
N GLY A 694 7.28 -35.71 12.10
CA GLY A 694 7.17 -35.97 13.54
C GLY A 694 7.85 -34.97 14.49
N ILE A 695 8.10 -33.74 14.04
CA ILE A 695 8.93 -32.73 14.72
C ILE A 695 8.17 -31.41 14.90
N LYS A 696 8.75 -30.51 15.70
CA LYS A 696 8.28 -29.13 15.89
C LYS A 696 6.88 -29.07 16.52
N TYR A 697 6.56 -29.98 17.41
CA TYR A 697 5.42 -29.89 18.31
C TYR A 697 5.92 -29.71 19.74
N CYS A 698 5.23 -28.94 20.59
CA CYS A 698 5.68 -28.59 21.94
C CYS A 698 4.53 -28.67 22.95
N GLY A 699 3.61 -29.62 22.75
CA GLY A 699 2.40 -29.71 23.57
C GLY A 699 1.31 -28.67 23.22
N PRO A 700 0.13 -28.80 23.85
CA PRO A 700 -1.04 -27.96 23.57
C PRO A 700 -0.91 -26.52 24.08
N ASP A 701 -0.15 -26.31 25.15
CA ASP A 701 0.19 -24.99 25.69
C ASP A 701 1.21 -24.26 24.82
N ARG A 702 1.90 -24.99 23.93
CA ARG A 702 2.98 -24.52 23.05
C ARG A 702 4.13 -23.91 23.87
N SER A 703 4.31 -24.37 25.10
CA SER A 703 5.36 -23.92 26.01
C SER A 703 6.07 -25.13 26.61
N GLY A 704 7.24 -25.47 26.08
CA GLY A 704 7.98 -26.61 26.62
C GLY A 704 8.99 -27.22 25.65
N PRO A 705 9.60 -28.35 26.05
CA PRO A 705 10.46 -29.13 25.17
C PRO A 705 9.67 -29.68 23.98
N SER A 706 10.38 -30.10 22.93
CA SER A 706 9.73 -30.72 21.78
C SER A 706 9.10 -32.06 22.16
N GLU A 707 7.87 -32.26 21.72
CA GLU A 707 7.12 -33.51 21.74
C GLU A 707 7.03 -34.11 20.33
N PRO A 708 6.73 -35.42 20.19
CA PRO A 708 6.48 -36.03 18.90
C PRO A 708 5.30 -35.37 18.18
N GLY A 709 5.55 -34.77 17.01
CA GLY A 709 4.52 -34.16 16.18
C GLY A 709 3.72 -35.19 15.37
N ASN A 710 2.56 -34.75 14.87
CA ASN A 710 1.67 -35.50 13.98
C ASN A 710 1.19 -36.87 14.50
N VAL A 711 1.28 -37.13 15.80
CA VAL A 711 0.81 -38.39 16.42
C VAL A 711 -0.72 -38.50 16.38
N ASN A 712 -1.41 -37.36 16.48
CA ASN A 712 -2.85 -37.23 16.55
C ASN A 712 -3.46 -36.67 15.26
N SER A 713 -2.64 -36.52 14.22
CA SER A 713 -3.09 -35.99 12.93
C SER A 713 -3.69 -37.11 12.06
N ILE A 714 -4.57 -36.72 11.13
CA ILE A 714 -5.29 -37.62 10.24
C ILE A 714 -4.85 -37.39 8.80
N LEU A 715 -4.68 -38.48 8.04
CA LEU A 715 -4.41 -38.47 6.61
C LEU A 715 -5.38 -39.40 5.88
N LYS A 716 -6.25 -38.87 5.00
CA LYS A 716 -7.24 -39.65 4.24
C LYS A 716 -7.42 -39.14 2.80
N ASN A 717 -7.87 -40.02 1.91
CA ASN A 717 -8.23 -39.68 0.51
C ASN A 717 -7.13 -38.93 -0.25
N THR A 718 -5.86 -39.18 0.06
CA THR A 718 -4.72 -38.38 -0.42
C THR A 718 -3.89 -39.11 -1.46
N ILE A 719 -3.45 -38.39 -2.50
CA ILE A 719 -2.59 -38.88 -3.59
C ILE A 719 -1.17 -38.31 -3.42
N SER A 720 -0.18 -39.19 -3.43
CA SER A 720 1.25 -38.86 -3.43
C SER A 720 1.99 -39.68 -4.49
N GLU A 721 2.82 -39.04 -5.32
CA GLU A 721 3.58 -39.71 -6.39
C GLU A 721 4.94 -40.26 -5.91
N ASN A 722 5.80 -39.36 -5.46
CA ASN A 722 7.23 -39.57 -5.23
C ASN A 722 7.56 -39.86 -3.76
N GLY A 723 6.89 -39.20 -2.80
CA GLY A 723 7.34 -39.28 -1.41
C GLY A 723 6.30 -38.89 -0.37
N LEU A 724 6.02 -39.83 0.53
CA LEU A 724 5.15 -39.68 1.68
C LEU A 724 5.93 -39.87 3.00
N ASP A 725 5.97 -38.83 3.83
CA ASP A 725 6.59 -38.82 5.16
C ASP A 725 5.49 -38.63 6.23
N CYS A 726 5.05 -39.71 6.85
CA CYS A 726 3.95 -39.70 7.83
C CYS A 726 4.13 -40.71 8.96
N ALA A 727 5.37 -41.08 9.33
CA ALA A 727 5.65 -42.21 10.22
C ALA A 727 4.94 -42.19 11.59
N ASN A 728 4.57 -41.00 12.10
CA ASN A 728 3.85 -40.85 13.37
C ASN A 728 2.32 -40.91 13.23
N VAL A 729 1.79 -40.77 12.02
CA VAL A 729 0.36 -40.78 11.72
C VAL A 729 -0.15 -42.21 11.70
N ALA A 730 -1.29 -42.48 12.36
CA ALA A 730 -1.83 -43.83 12.51
C ALA A 730 -2.01 -44.57 11.17
N ALA A 731 -2.44 -43.88 10.12
CA ALA A 731 -2.58 -44.40 8.75
C ALA A 731 -1.26 -44.89 8.12
N CYS A 732 -0.12 -44.66 8.78
CA CYS A 732 1.22 -44.96 8.28
C CYS A 732 2.10 -45.78 9.25
N LYS A 733 1.58 -46.16 10.44
CA LYS A 733 2.38 -46.70 11.56
C LYS A 733 3.00 -48.09 11.29
N ALA A 734 2.46 -48.86 10.36
CA ALA A 734 3.17 -49.99 9.76
C ALA A 734 3.81 -49.50 8.46
N LYS A 735 5.07 -49.06 8.51
CA LYS A 735 5.81 -48.54 7.33
C LYS A 735 5.57 -49.46 6.12
N TYR A 736 4.80 -48.98 5.15
CA TYR A 736 4.59 -49.58 3.83
C TYR A 736 3.76 -50.87 3.76
N GLU A 737 2.91 -51.18 4.75
CA GLU A 737 1.81 -52.10 4.47
C GLU A 737 0.77 -51.35 3.63
N ALA A 738 0.76 -51.65 2.33
CA ALA A 738 -0.13 -51.02 1.37
C ALA A 738 -1.61 -51.09 1.82
N ASP A 739 -1.98 -52.12 2.60
CA ASP A 739 -3.30 -52.29 3.23
C ASP A 739 -3.70 -51.11 4.12
N SER A 740 -2.78 -50.55 4.93
CA SER A 740 -3.10 -49.45 5.85
C SER A 740 -3.34 -48.14 5.12
N LEU A 741 -2.58 -47.89 4.04
CA LEU A 741 -2.79 -46.73 3.18
C LEU A 741 -4.13 -46.84 2.44
N VAL A 742 -4.41 -47.99 1.83
CA VAL A 742 -5.68 -48.27 1.12
C VAL A 742 -6.88 -48.14 2.06
N ALA A 743 -6.81 -48.68 3.28
CA ALA A 743 -7.90 -48.61 4.26
C ALA A 743 -8.27 -47.18 4.68
N ASN A 744 -7.40 -46.20 4.44
CA ASN A 744 -7.64 -44.78 4.68
C ASN A 744 -7.86 -43.98 3.38
N GLY A 745 -7.99 -44.66 2.23
CA GLY A 745 -8.13 -44.02 0.92
C GLY A 745 -6.86 -43.29 0.48
N ASN A 746 -5.68 -43.65 0.99
CA ASN A 746 -4.44 -42.99 0.61
C ASN A 746 -3.75 -43.75 -0.52
N TRP A 747 -3.39 -43.04 -1.58
CA TRP A 747 -2.72 -43.56 -2.75
C TRP A 747 -1.26 -43.09 -2.81
N LEU A 748 -0.34 -44.04 -2.89
CA LEU A 748 1.10 -43.82 -3.06
C LEU A 748 1.59 -44.66 -4.24
N SER A 749 2.14 -44.02 -5.29
CA SER A 749 2.49 -44.71 -6.55
C SER A 749 3.34 -45.96 -6.37
N THR A 750 4.23 -45.98 -5.37
CA THR A 750 5.15 -47.09 -5.11
C THR A 750 4.54 -48.22 -4.27
N ALA A 751 3.43 -47.98 -3.56
CA ALA A 751 2.77 -48.99 -2.72
C ALA A 751 1.64 -49.74 -3.45
N TYR A 752 1.03 -49.12 -4.46
CA TYR A 752 -0.05 -49.71 -5.25
C TYR A 752 0.31 -50.78 -6.32
N PRO A 753 1.58 -51.03 -6.73
CA PRO A 753 1.92 -52.15 -7.61
C PRO A 753 1.54 -53.53 -7.05
N TYR A 754 1.20 -53.61 -5.76
CA TYR A 754 0.87 -54.84 -5.04
C TYR A 754 -0.56 -55.36 -5.30
N TYR A 755 -1.46 -54.56 -5.90
CA TYR A 755 -2.90 -54.89 -6.00
C TYR A 755 -3.42 -55.32 -7.39
N GLY A 756 -2.54 -55.79 -8.28
CA GLY A 756 -2.94 -56.76 -9.31
C GLY A 756 -3.39 -56.23 -10.67
N ASP A 757 -3.01 -55.02 -11.08
CA ASP A 757 -3.23 -54.52 -12.45
C ASP A 757 -2.15 -54.97 -13.46
N GLY A 758 -1.14 -55.73 -13.04
CA GLY A 758 -0.14 -56.33 -13.94
C GLY A 758 0.76 -55.32 -14.66
N HIS A 759 0.65 -54.04 -14.31
CA HIS A 759 1.46 -52.95 -14.82
C HIS A 759 2.47 -52.53 -13.74
N GLY A 760 3.74 -52.37 -14.10
CA GLY A 760 4.72 -51.72 -13.23
C GLY A 760 4.25 -50.31 -12.85
N TRP A 761 4.83 -49.75 -11.78
CA TRP A 761 4.66 -48.38 -11.28
C TRP A 761 3.73 -47.46 -12.11
N SER A 762 2.52 -47.20 -11.61
CA SER A 762 1.51 -46.38 -12.29
C SER A 762 1.64 -44.90 -11.87
N HIS A 763 1.90 -44.02 -12.83
CA HIS A 763 1.98 -42.58 -12.60
C HIS A 763 0.63 -41.96 -12.17
N VAL A 764 0.66 -40.97 -11.28
CA VAL A 764 -0.55 -40.21 -10.87
C VAL A 764 -1.28 -39.66 -12.07
N VAL A 765 -0.55 -39.05 -13.01
CA VAL A 765 -1.16 -38.38 -14.17
C VAL A 765 -1.90 -39.32 -15.11
N ASN A 766 -1.53 -40.61 -15.11
CA ASN A 766 -2.26 -41.62 -15.85
C ASN A 766 -3.62 -41.94 -15.22
N ASN A 767 -3.94 -41.43 -14.04
CA ASN A 767 -5.16 -41.70 -13.31
C ASN A 767 -6.08 -40.48 -13.20
N LEU A 768 -5.66 -39.33 -13.75
CA LEU A 768 -6.39 -38.05 -13.72
C LEU A 768 -6.92 -37.68 -15.11
N ALA A 769 -7.98 -36.87 -15.15
CA ALA A 769 -8.71 -36.52 -16.37
C ALA A 769 -7.86 -35.70 -17.35
N ASN A 770 -7.35 -34.54 -16.91
CA ASN A 770 -6.49 -33.66 -17.72
C ASN A 770 -5.67 -32.71 -16.81
N PRO A 771 -4.72 -33.28 -16.03
CA PRO A 771 -4.00 -32.57 -14.99
C PRO A 771 -2.86 -31.67 -15.55
N TRP A 772 -2.29 -30.80 -14.70
CA TRP A 772 -1.08 -30.05 -15.03
C TRP A 772 0.17 -30.94 -15.07
N LEU A 773 1.19 -30.62 -15.87
CA LEU A 773 2.42 -31.42 -15.93
C LEU A 773 3.66 -30.56 -16.13
N LYS A 774 4.72 -30.88 -15.38
CA LYS A 774 6.00 -30.16 -15.46
C LYS A 774 6.73 -30.41 -16.78
N THR A 775 6.56 -31.60 -17.37
CA THR A 775 7.36 -32.07 -18.52
C THR A 775 6.58 -32.12 -19.83
N ARG A 776 5.52 -31.31 -19.97
CA ARG A 776 4.63 -31.34 -21.14
C ARG A 776 5.32 -30.84 -22.42
N ASP A 777 6.38 -30.07 -22.29
CA ASP A 777 7.21 -29.51 -23.37
C ASP A 777 8.26 -30.49 -23.94
N LYS A 778 8.36 -31.69 -23.39
CA LYS A 778 9.26 -32.74 -23.88
C LYS A 778 8.79 -33.35 -25.22
N SER A 779 9.71 -34.01 -25.93
CA SER A 779 9.40 -34.71 -27.20
C SER A 779 8.39 -35.84 -26.99
N ASP A 780 7.71 -36.23 -28.07
CA ASP A 780 6.79 -37.38 -28.06
C ASP A 780 7.51 -38.65 -27.59
N GLU A 781 8.77 -38.86 -27.99
CA GLU A 781 9.60 -39.99 -27.55
C GLU A 781 9.84 -39.96 -26.02
N ASP A 782 10.24 -38.82 -25.46
CA ASP A 782 10.47 -38.64 -24.02
C ASP A 782 9.17 -38.85 -23.22
N LEU A 783 8.04 -38.36 -23.74
CA LEU A 783 6.73 -38.51 -23.12
C LEU A 783 6.29 -39.98 -23.12
N ILE A 784 6.51 -40.70 -24.23
CA ILE A 784 6.24 -42.14 -24.34
C ILE A 784 7.17 -42.93 -23.42
N GLU A 785 8.45 -42.59 -23.35
CA GLU A 785 9.41 -43.23 -22.45
C GLU A 785 9.00 -43.04 -20.98
N LYS A 786 8.63 -41.81 -20.59
CA LYS A 786 8.23 -41.48 -19.23
C LYS A 786 6.90 -42.14 -18.85
N PHE A 787 5.87 -42.03 -19.69
CA PHE A 787 4.49 -42.40 -19.30
C PHE A 787 3.99 -43.72 -19.90
N GLY A 788 4.79 -44.39 -20.75
CA GLY A 788 4.40 -45.59 -21.51
C GLY A 788 3.51 -45.31 -22.73
N ILE A 789 2.94 -44.11 -22.83
CA ILE A 789 2.15 -43.57 -23.94
C ILE A 789 2.43 -42.06 -24.05
N ASN A 790 2.12 -41.42 -25.17
CA ASN A 790 2.02 -39.95 -25.20
C ASN A 790 0.59 -39.56 -24.79
N PRO A 791 0.33 -39.16 -23.53
CA PRO A 791 -1.01 -38.80 -23.09
C PRO A 791 -1.59 -37.57 -23.81
N TRP A 792 -0.74 -36.78 -24.49
CA TRP A 792 -1.10 -35.47 -25.07
C TRP A 792 -1.08 -35.43 -26.59
N LYS A 793 -0.93 -36.60 -27.23
CA LYS A 793 -1.10 -36.73 -28.67
C LYS A 793 -2.47 -36.16 -29.08
N ASN A 794 -2.48 -35.25 -30.05
CA ASN A 794 -3.63 -34.44 -30.51
C ASN A 794 -3.92 -33.13 -29.74
N ASN A 795 -2.93 -32.57 -29.03
CA ASN A 795 -2.95 -31.18 -28.57
C ASN A 795 -4.13 -30.84 -27.62
N GLN A 796 -4.52 -31.79 -26.77
CA GLN A 796 -5.56 -31.57 -25.77
C GLN A 796 -5.14 -30.40 -24.86
N ILE A 797 -5.95 -29.35 -24.83
CA ILE A 797 -5.74 -28.15 -24.03
C ILE A 797 -5.62 -28.57 -22.57
N GLN A 798 -4.55 -28.18 -21.87
CA GLN A 798 -4.44 -28.33 -20.42
C GLN A 798 -5.52 -27.48 -19.75
N ASN A 799 -6.51 -28.10 -19.11
CA ASN A 799 -7.65 -27.40 -18.51
C ASN A 799 -7.70 -27.53 -16.98
N TYR A 800 -6.62 -28.00 -16.35
CA TYR A 800 -6.48 -28.17 -14.89
C TYR A 800 -7.57 -29.08 -14.29
N ASP A 801 -7.95 -30.15 -14.99
CA ASP A 801 -8.92 -31.13 -14.50
C ASP A 801 -8.20 -32.24 -13.71
N PHE A 802 -8.15 -32.03 -12.40
CA PHE A 802 -7.52 -32.93 -11.43
C PHE A 802 -8.46 -34.02 -10.90
N ARG A 803 -9.65 -34.20 -11.47
CA ARG A 803 -10.54 -35.32 -11.12
C ARG A 803 -9.92 -36.63 -11.58
N PRO A 804 -10.21 -37.77 -10.92
CA PRO A 804 -9.91 -39.08 -11.48
C PRO A 804 -10.46 -39.22 -12.89
N LYS A 805 -9.74 -39.91 -13.79
CA LYS A 805 -10.28 -40.22 -15.12
C LYS A 805 -11.15 -41.47 -15.08
N LYS A 806 -12.05 -41.62 -16.05
CA LYS A 806 -12.87 -42.83 -16.20
C LYS A 806 -12.00 -44.10 -16.18
N GLY A 807 -12.37 -45.07 -15.34
CA GLY A 807 -11.66 -46.34 -15.19
C GLY A 807 -10.37 -46.24 -14.37
N SER A 808 -10.11 -45.10 -13.74
CA SER A 808 -9.02 -44.92 -12.78
C SER A 808 -9.27 -45.72 -11.50
N VAL A 809 -8.19 -46.23 -10.90
CA VAL A 809 -8.22 -46.87 -9.58
C VAL A 809 -8.49 -45.89 -8.44
N LEU A 810 -8.46 -44.59 -8.73
CA LEU A 810 -8.78 -43.53 -7.77
C LEU A 810 -10.30 -43.34 -7.61
N ILE A 811 -11.10 -43.86 -8.55
CA ILE A 811 -12.56 -43.81 -8.47
C ILE A 811 -13.05 -44.82 -7.43
N ASP A 812 -13.96 -44.41 -6.55
CA ASP A 812 -14.54 -45.27 -5.50
C ASP A 812 -13.50 -45.93 -4.58
N GLY A 813 -12.28 -45.39 -4.51
CA GLY A 813 -11.16 -45.94 -3.72
C GLY A 813 -10.96 -45.26 -2.36
N GLY A 814 -11.68 -44.17 -2.12
CA GLY A 814 -11.60 -43.36 -0.91
C GLY A 814 -12.50 -43.85 0.22
N VAL A 815 -12.47 -43.10 1.32
CA VAL A 815 -13.30 -43.32 2.51
C VAL A 815 -14.20 -42.13 2.78
N ILE A 816 -15.37 -42.41 3.36
CA ILE A 816 -16.32 -41.36 3.76
C ILE A 816 -15.71 -40.53 4.88
N ILE A 817 -15.70 -39.21 4.68
CA ILE A 817 -15.30 -38.24 5.68
C ILE A 817 -16.52 -37.35 5.94
N PRO A 818 -17.16 -37.50 7.12
CA PRO A 818 -18.34 -36.72 7.46
C PRO A 818 -18.11 -35.22 7.29
N GLY A 819 -19.01 -34.55 6.59
CA GLY A 819 -18.93 -33.11 6.39
C GLY A 819 -17.92 -32.66 5.33
N ILE A 820 -17.27 -33.58 4.61
CA ILE A 820 -16.27 -33.24 3.58
C ILE A 820 -16.66 -33.79 2.22
N ASN A 821 -17.10 -35.06 2.14
CA ASN A 821 -17.46 -35.70 0.88
C ASN A 821 -18.81 -36.41 0.90
N ASP A 822 -19.55 -36.41 2.01
CA ASP A 822 -20.85 -37.06 2.14
C ASP A 822 -22.04 -36.12 1.88
N GLY A 823 -21.77 -34.87 1.51
CA GLY A 823 -22.76 -33.84 1.26
C GLY A 823 -23.31 -33.17 2.52
N GLN A 824 -22.75 -33.45 3.70
CA GLN A 824 -23.10 -32.74 4.93
C GLN A 824 -22.34 -31.42 5.05
N ASP A 825 -23.00 -30.40 5.56
CA ASP A 825 -22.39 -29.12 5.93
C ASP A 825 -22.05 -29.16 7.43
N LEU A 826 -20.89 -29.72 7.77
CA LEU A 826 -20.37 -29.70 9.15
C LEU A 826 -19.36 -28.58 9.34
N THR A 827 -19.40 -27.97 10.53
CA THR A 827 -18.41 -26.99 10.97
C THR A 827 -17.11 -27.67 11.37
N PHE A 828 -16.03 -27.42 10.61
CA PHE A 828 -14.65 -27.71 11.02
C PHE A 828 -14.08 -26.49 11.78
N ASN A 829 -12.85 -26.06 11.50
CA ASN A 829 -12.37 -24.76 12.00
C ASN A 829 -13.12 -23.57 11.37
N HIS A 830 -13.66 -23.74 10.17
CA HIS A 830 -14.44 -22.73 9.45
C HIS A 830 -15.71 -23.34 8.86
N GLU A 831 -16.79 -22.57 8.89
CA GLU A 831 -18.07 -22.94 8.27
C GLU A 831 -17.95 -23.11 6.74
N PRO A 832 -18.82 -23.91 6.12
CA PRO A 832 -19.03 -23.88 4.69
C PRO A 832 -19.38 -22.47 4.19
N SER A 833 -18.79 -22.06 3.07
CA SER A 833 -18.99 -20.72 2.51
C SER A 833 -20.35 -20.53 1.84
N TYR A 834 -21.02 -21.63 1.51
CA TYR A 834 -22.39 -21.68 1.01
C TYR A 834 -22.97 -23.09 1.26
N PRO A 835 -24.31 -23.24 1.34
CA PRO A 835 -24.94 -24.54 1.53
C PRO A 835 -24.57 -25.53 0.42
N GLY A 836 -24.21 -26.75 0.80
CA GLY A 836 -23.77 -27.80 -0.14
C GLY A 836 -22.41 -27.51 -0.79
N GLN A 837 -21.55 -26.72 -0.13
CA GLN A 837 -20.16 -26.53 -0.56
C GLN A 837 -19.46 -27.88 -0.68
N ASN A 838 -19.66 -28.74 0.30
CA ASN A 838 -19.18 -30.11 0.28
C ASN A 838 -20.17 -30.94 -0.51
N ARG A 839 -19.71 -31.51 -1.63
CA ARG A 839 -20.56 -32.33 -2.49
C ARG A 839 -20.68 -33.73 -1.90
N LYS A 840 -21.82 -34.35 -2.13
CA LYS A 840 -21.98 -35.79 -1.91
C LYS A 840 -21.19 -36.53 -3.00
N TYR A 841 -20.38 -37.49 -2.57
CA TYR A 841 -19.65 -38.38 -3.46
C TYR A 841 -20.60 -39.21 -4.34
N VAL A 842 -20.11 -39.62 -5.51
CA VAL A 842 -20.89 -40.37 -6.50
C VAL A 842 -20.24 -41.73 -6.70
N GLY A 843 -21.00 -42.80 -6.42
CA GLY A 843 -20.54 -44.17 -6.61
C GLY A 843 -20.71 -45.03 -5.37
N ALA A 844 -19.88 -46.06 -5.26
CA ALA A 844 -19.84 -46.97 -4.11
C ALA A 844 -19.08 -46.37 -2.92
N ALA A 845 -18.08 -45.53 -3.17
CA ALA A 845 -17.30 -44.83 -2.16
C ALA A 845 -16.79 -43.48 -2.71
N PRO A 846 -16.26 -42.58 -1.87
CA PRO A 846 -15.65 -41.35 -2.38
C PRO A 846 -14.42 -41.61 -3.25
N ASP A 847 -14.08 -40.65 -4.07
CA ASP A 847 -12.85 -40.71 -4.85
C ASP A 847 -11.62 -40.36 -4.01
N ILE A 848 -10.48 -40.95 -4.36
CA ILE A 848 -9.19 -40.52 -3.85
C ILE A 848 -8.75 -39.26 -4.60
N GLY A 849 -8.28 -38.26 -3.87
CA GLY A 849 -7.78 -37.01 -4.45
C GLY A 849 -8.69 -35.82 -4.15
N PRO A 850 -8.50 -34.70 -4.85
CA PRO A 850 -9.04 -33.42 -4.42
C PRO A 850 -10.47 -33.17 -4.93
N TYR A 851 -10.99 -34.01 -5.83
CA TYR A 851 -12.31 -33.84 -6.46
C TYR A 851 -12.90 -35.18 -6.88
N GLU A 852 -14.23 -35.27 -6.83
CA GLU A 852 -15.03 -36.42 -7.29
C GLU A 852 -15.10 -36.49 -8.84
N TYR A 853 -15.12 -37.70 -9.38
CA TYR A 853 -15.44 -38.05 -10.75
C TYR A 853 -16.97 -38.09 -10.93
N GLY A 854 -17.49 -37.27 -11.83
CA GLY A 854 -18.93 -37.13 -12.05
C GLY A 854 -19.24 -35.97 -12.97
#